data_AF-A0A1S9V6W9-F1
#
_entry.id   AF-A0A1S9V6W9-F1
#
_cell.length_a   1.000
_cell.length_b   1.000
_cell.length_c   1.000
_cell.angle_alpha   90.00
_cell.angle_beta   90.00
_cell.angle_gamma   90.00
#
_symmetry.space_group_name_H-M   'P 1'
#
loop_
_entity.id
_entity.type
_entity.pdbx_description
1 polymer ?
#
loop_
_entity_poly.entity_id
_entity_poly.type
_entity_poly.pdbx_seq_one_letter_code
_entity_poly.pdbx_strand_id
1 'polypeptide(L)'
;MKTKLILDVNKTQHAQLNFIVTGRVGDKTSNIVDVYVIDNGSPYNLTGLKVLFECTKPDSTALRDDNGVKMIDATKGHFEYTFPVETFGAPGKAKRAFFSIEKDITTRATTQDFELVSLRNALDGNILSSHYISDFEKISEEAEEVKELLDSTSKDIKKEITELENKFDKAIEEGGVTPEVIVARENYKNLNDRLGSYDTQNKAIGTFCFDDGYAEDKLTHSIFKEFGLVCSFALVRDRIFERNRVEDYRLFEKDGFTTQSHASRHLDMTQEMTDSFLWYEVDRAAHELRNYGLTINGFVTPMSTFYDQQIESLKREYDYAFTVYKGTIPADGKSHVDKSHDPYRLHRVSLSRNTVDRIKIAIDKAIEEKGLLCFYDHRTGAEGENVPVDKLREILSYVKRKVDNREFLVMNNDDAVSSFFGKTLKGYRETNPLMLNMAPSVAVTDTTTHNFGKWSLSKHGQDLGEKIEIINNNSKELDLLKISYPNGTTIGKENSLQTRIDLSRRNLNSAKNQNLYIGFDLWADQIIDEGYIFSIESRFYGKDGTYLADHKKEINVSNIRQHFNFIATPTKIRSDFDYALVFFRFTSKAVLPNNFAFNVSNPVSGFGINNQAIEQELKSSELEAIDAFVRLDDKTVVGTPMPTKTWINYYAKNTSTATDVDGENSTFIAKVDGLYMINFGANYSVSGVTAGLKRALLEVTKKGWAGDSVTRTIQHFNTPNDVIFFNASYQIYLKKGEKVYAKSFFDINDGQIIAINEQPQIRITVIPKGLI
;
A
#
# COMPACT_ATOMS: atom_id res chain seq x y z
N MET A 1 4.31 -42.30 35.27
CA MET A 1 4.51 -43.00 33.98
C MET A 1 4.33 -41.94 32.91
N LYS A 2 5.36 -41.62 32.11
CA LYS A 2 5.23 -40.61 31.04
C LYS A 2 4.41 -41.21 29.91
N THR A 3 3.47 -40.44 29.37
CA THR A 3 2.65 -40.90 28.24
C THR A 3 3.53 -40.96 27.00
N LYS A 4 3.68 -42.16 26.43
CA LYS A 4 4.49 -42.38 25.23
C LYS A 4 3.67 -42.08 23.98
N LEU A 5 4.18 -41.21 23.11
CA LEU A 5 3.59 -40.88 21.81
C LEU A 5 4.54 -41.33 20.70
N ILE A 6 4.02 -42.09 19.74
CA ILE A 6 4.74 -42.45 18.51
C ILE A 6 3.99 -41.80 17.36
N LEU A 7 4.65 -40.82 16.72
CA LEU A 7 4.01 -39.89 15.81
C LEU A 7 4.70 -39.92 14.44
N ASP A 8 3.94 -40.11 13.37
CA ASP A 8 4.42 -40.24 12.00
C ASP A 8 4.17 -38.95 11.20
N VAL A 9 5.22 -38.44 10.57
CA VAL A 9 5.13 -37.23 9.74
C VAL A 9 4.29 -37.42 8.46
N ASN A 10 4.15 -38.66 7.98
CA ASN A 10 3.29 -39.01 6.84
C ASN A 10 1.82 -39.08 7.21
N LYS A 11 1.49 -39.14 8.51
CA LYS A 11 0.12 -39.21 9.03
C LYS A 11 -0.65 -40.46 8.58
N THR A 12 0.05 -41.47 8.07
CA THR A 12 -0.50 -42.69 7.49
C THR A 12 -0.69 -43.80 8.53
N GLN A 13 0.16 -43.84 9.57
CA GLN A 13 0.03 -44.78 10.67
C GLN A 13 -0.77 -44.17 11.83
N HIS A 14 -2.06 -44.53 11.91
CA HIS A 14 -2.84 -44.42 13.15
C HIS A 14 -2.52 -45.57 14.13
N ALA A 15 -1.71 -46.53 13.67
CA ALA A 15 -1.50 -47.83 14.28
C ALA A 15 -0.42 -47.78 15.36
N GLN A 16 -0.75 -47.21 16.52
CA GLN A 16 -0.36 -47.72 17.84
C GLN A 16 -1.01 -46.82 18.91
N LEU A 17 -2.22 -47.17 19.35
CA LEU A 17 -2.87 -46.76 20.62
C LEU A 17 -2.30 -45.45 21.22
N ASN A 18 -2.49 -44.32 20.54
CA ASN A 18 -2.00 -43.04 21.06
C ASN A 18 -2.83 -42.69 22.30
N PHE A 19 -2.20 -42.87 23.46
CA PHE A 19 -2.74 -42.54 24.76
C PHE A 19 -3.32 -41.13 24.76
N ILE A 20 -4.53 -40.98 25.31
CA ILE A 20 -5.17 -39.68 25.49
C ILE A 20 -4.35 -38.87 26.49
N VAL A 21 -3.81 -37.73 26.05
CA VAL A 21 -3.17 -36.78 26.96
C VAL A 21 -4.27 -36.05 27.71
N THR A 22 -4.36 -36.26 29.03
CA THR A 22 -5.39 -35.64 29.86
C THR A 22 -4.74 -34.74 30.90
N GLY A 23 -5.21 -33.50 31.00
CA GLY A 23 -4.85 -32.56 32.06
C GLY A 23 -6.10 -31.86 32.61
N ARG A 24 -6.01 -31.16 33.74
CA ARG A 24 -7.10 -30.37 34.32
C ARG A 24 -6.79 -28.88 34.22
N VAL A 25 -7.83 -28.06 34.05
CA VAL A 25 -7.74 -26.60 34.04
C VAL A 25 -7.04 -26.13 35.33
N GLY A 26 -5.87 -25.49 35.19
CA GLY A 26 -5.09 -24.96 36.32
C GLY A 26 -4.00 -25.89 36.86
N ASP A 27 -3.78 -27.06 36.26
CA ASP A 27 -2.63 -27.91 36.60
C ASP A 27 -1.33 -27.15 36.28
N LYS A 28 -0.44 -27.02 37.28
CA LYS A 28 0.93 -26.52 37.06
C LYS A 28 1.72 -27.54 36.25
N THR A 29 2.71 -27.07 35.48
CA THR A 29 3.62 -27.84 34.60
C THR A 29 3.99 -29.22 35.14
N SER A 30 3.23 -30.25 34.73
CA SER A 30 3.42 -31.63 35.20
C SER A 30 3.03 -32.69 34.16
N ASN A 31 2.36 -32.29 33.07
CA ASN A 31 2.05 -33.19 31.96
C ASN A 31 3.24 -33.24 31.01
N ILE A 32 4.02 -34.32 31.11
CA ILE A 32 5.18 -34.57 30.25
C ILE A 32 4.89 -35.81 29.39
N VAL A 33 5.08 -35.67 28.08
CA VAL A 33 5.01 -36.78 27.11
C VAL A 33 6.40 -37.16 26.64
N ASP A 34 6.58 -38.46 26.38
CA ASP A 34 7.78 -39.03 25.78
C ASP A 34 7.49 -39.30 24.29
N VAL A 35 8.10 -38.55 23.38
CA VAL A 35 7.69 -38.45 21.97
C VAL A 35 8.75 -39.05 21.05
N TYR A 36 8.31 -39.92 20.15
CA TYR A 36 9.13 -40.51 19.08
C TYR A 36 8.52 -40.14 17.73
N VAL A 37 9.26 -39.36 16.94
CA VAL A 37 8.87 -38.99 15.58
C VAL A 37 9.42 -40.02 14.61
N ILE A 38 8.56 -40.52 13.73
CA ILE A 38 8.89 -41.50 12.70
C ILE A 38 8.45 -41.01 11.32
N ASP A 39 9.06 -41.58 10.29
CA ASP A 39 8.67 -41.47 8.88
C ASP A 39 8.48 -42.89 8.36
N ASN A 40 7.22 -43.30 8.20
CA ASN A 40 6.81 -44.63 7.74
C ASN A 40 7.51 -45.77 8.50
N GLY A 41 7.54 -45.67 9.83
CA GLY A 41 8.13 -46.67 10.73
C GLY A 41 9.64 -46.54 10.99
N SER A 42 10.35 -45.65 10.29
CA SER A 42 11.77 -45.35 10.56
C SER A 42 11.92 -44.10 11.44
N PRO A 43 12.90 -44.02 12.36
CA PRO A 43 13.12 -42.82 13.16
C PRO A 43 13.37 -41.57 12.29
N TYR A 44 12.71 -40.47 12.62
CA TYR A 44 12.85 -39.20 11.90
C TYR A 44 13.94 -38.33 12.55
N ASN A 45 15.02 -38.02 11.83
CA ASN A 45 16.14 -37.27 12.39
C ASN A 45 15.80 -35.79 12.59
N LEU A 46 15.90 -35.31 13.82
CA LEU A 46 15.61 -33.94 14.26
C LEU A 46 16.85 -33.05 14.39
N THR A 47 18.03 -33.52 13.95
CA THR A 47 19.29 -32.77 14.08
C THR A 47 19.22 -31.46 13.30
N GLY A 48 19.38 -30.33 14.00
CA GLY A 48 19.31 -29.00 13.39
C GLY A 48 17.90 -28.54 13.03
N LEU A 49 16.86 -29.24 13.50
CA LEU A 49 15.46 -28.88 13.32
C LEU A 49 14.87 -28.36 14.64
N LYS A 50 13.99 -27.36 14.55
CA LYS A 50 13.21 -26.82 15.67
C LYS A 50 11.92 -27.62 15.80
N VAL A 51 11.63 -28.12 16.99
CA VAL A 51 10.35 -28.79 17.27
C VAL A 51 9.44 -27.82 18.00
N LEU A 52 8.17 -27.74 17.60
CA LEU A 52 7.15 -26.95 18.28
C LEU A 52 5.90 -27.79 18.47
N PHE A 53 5.18 -27.52 19.55
CA PHE A 53 3.84 -28.04 19.77
C PHE A 53 2.81 -27.02 19.29
N GLU A 54 1.83 -27.48 18.52
CA GLU A 54 0.72 -26.67 18.03
C GLU A 54 -0.61 -27.27 18.43
N CYS A 55 -1.47 -26.45 19.03
CA CYS A 55 -2.76 -26.86 19.55
C CYS A 55 -3.83 -25.81 19.27
N THR A 56 -5.02 -26.28 18.90
CA THR A 56 -6.25 -25.48 18.95
C THR A 56 -7.12 -26.00 20.07
N LYS A 57 -7.31 -25.18 21.10
CA LYS A 57 -8.11 -25.49 22.29
C LYS A 57 -9.61 -25.63 21.96
N PRO A 58 -10.42 -26.21 22.87
CA PRO A 58 -11.87 -26.34 22.69
C PRO A 58 -12.59 -25.03 22.35
N ASP A 59 -12.13 -23.91 22.90
CA ASP A 59 -12.67 -22.56 22.69
C ASP A 59 -12.16 -21.87 21.39
N SER A 60 -11.35 -22.56 20.58
CA SER A 60 -10.70 -22.06 19.35
C SER A 60 -9.50 -21.13 19.56
N THR A 61 -9.06 -20.90 20.80
CA THR A 61 -7.79 -20.22 21.03
C THR A 61 -6.62 -21.14 20.66
N ALA A 62 -5.56 -20.56 20.11
CA ALA A 62 -4.41 -21.31 19.60
C ALA A 62 -3.22 -21.22 20.55
N LEU A 63 -2.43 -22.30 20.59
CA LEU A 63 -1.18 -22.39 21.32
C LEU A 63 -0.08 -22.89 20.37
N ARG A 64 1.05 -22.18 20.35
CA ARG A 64 2.28 -22.58 19.66
C ARG A 64 3.45 -22.42 20.61
N ASP A 65 4.11 -23.51 20.97
CA ASP A 65 5.17 -23.50 21.99
C ASP A 65 6.36 -24.37 21.58
N ASP A 66 7.57 -23.87 21.85
CA ASP A 66 8.83 -24.60 21.74
C ASP A 66 9.55 -24.74 23.08
N ASN A 67 9.17 -23.97 24.11
CA ASN A 67 9.85 -23.92 25.40
C ASN A 67 9.73 -25.25 26.15
N GLY A 68 8.64 -26.00 25.93
CA GLY A 68 8.43 -27.32 26.53
C GLY A 68 9.32 -28.43 25.99
N VAL A 69 10.06 -28.23 24.89
CA VAL A 69 10.83 -29.29 24.21
C VAL A 69 12.16 -29.55 24.93
N LYS A 70 12.37 -30.81 25.32
CA LYS A 70 13.65 -31.33 25.79
C LYS A 70 14.12 -32.46 24.88
N MET A 71 15.09 -32.16 24.01
CA MET A 71 15.67 -33.15 23.11
C MET A 71 16.42 -34.25 23.87
N ILE A 72 16.11 -35.51 23.58
CA ILE A 72 16.76 -36.68 24.21
C ILE A 72 17.74 -37.36 23.25
N ASP A 73 17.27 -37.70 22.04
CA ASP A 73 18.11 -38.24 20.96
C ASP A 73 17.55 -37.75 19.61
N ALA A 74 18.14 -36.65 19.11
CA ALA A 74 17.71 -36.01 17.88
C ALA A 74 17.84 -36.95 16.66
N THR A 75 18.87 -37.81 16.62
CA THR A 75 19.09 -38.73 15.49
C THR A 75 18.02 -39.80 15.37
N LYS A 76 17.29 -40.07 16.46
CA LYS A 76 16.19 -41.04 16.53
C LYS A 76 14.80 -40.41 16.64
N GLY A 77 14.68 -39.10 16.45
CA GLY A 77 13.40 -38.41 16.57
C GLY A 77 12.82 -38.40 17.98
N HIS A 78 13.66 -38.51 19.01
CA HIS A 78 13.23 -38.72 20.38
C HIS A 78 13.41 -37.46 21.24
N PHE A 79 12.31 -36.96 21.81
CA PHE A 79 12.31 -35.84 22.74
C PHE A 79 11.22 -35.99 23.80
N GLU A 80 11.37 -35.28 24.92
CA GLU A 80 10.30 -35.09 25.88
C GLU A 80 9.67 -33.71 25.66
N TYR A 81 8.36 -33.61 25.89
CA TYR A 81 7.66 -32.34 25.83
C TYR A 81 6.83 -32.09 27.09
N THR A 82 7.04 -30.93 27.71
CA THR A 82 6.31 -30.46 28.88
C THR A 82 5.25 -29.46 28.44
N PHE A 83 3.98 -29.77 28.64
CA PHE A 83 2.91 -28.86 28.25
C PHE A 83 2.90 -27.59 29.13
N PRO A 84 2.87 -26.38 28.55
CA PRO A 84 2.65 -25.15 29.30
C PRO A 84 1.21 -25.12 29.88
N VAL A 85 1.01 -24.39 30.97
CA VAL A 85 -0.25 -24.39 31.74
C VAL A 85 -1.45 -23.93 30.89
N GLU A 86 -1.17 -23.07 29.91
CA GLU A 86 -2.08 -22.51 28.91
C GLU A 86 -2.71 -23.58 28.03
N THR A 87 -2.04 -24.73 27.84
CA THR A 87 -2.52 -25.87 27.05
C THR A 87 -3.87 -26.37 27.56
N PHE A 88 -4.05 -26.39 28.87
CA PHE A 88 -5.26 -26.92 29.52
C PHE A 88 -6.22 -25.82 29.97
N GLY A 89 -6.01 -24.57 29.55
CA GLY A 89 -6.78 -23.41 29.99
C GLY A 89 -8.28 -23.42 29.63
N ALA A 90 -8.68 -24.23 28.64
CA ALA A 90 -10.08 -24.35 28.21
C ALA A 90 -10.57 -25.81 28.33
N PRO A 91 -11.69 -26.08 29.04
CA PRO A 91 -12.18 -27.45 29.26
C PRO A 91 -12.75 -28.07 27.98
N GLY A 92 -12.49 -29.36 27.77
CA GLY A 92 -12.96 -30.14 26.63
C GLY A 92 -11.84 -30.77 25.81
N LYS A 93 -12.21 -31.44 24.72
CA LYS A 93 -11.27 -32.04 23.75
C LYS A 93 -10.70 -30.95 22.85
N ALA A 94 -9.38 -30.87 22.76
CA ALA A 94 -8.69 -29.99 21.82
C ALA A 94 -9.13 -30.32 20.39
N LYS A 95 -9.35 -29.29 19.58
CA LYS A 95 -9.79 -29.45 18.19
C LYS A 95 -8.69 -30.07 17.34
N ARG A 96 -7.43 -29.72 17.64
CA ARG A 96 -6.20 -30.25 17.02
C ARG A 96 -5.05 -30.16 18.02
N ALA A 97 -4.15 -31.13 18.00
CA ALA A 97 -2.92 -31.14 18.77
C ALA A 97 -1.87 -32.00 18.05
N PHE A 98 -0.76 -31.41 17.63
CA PHE A 98 0.31 -32.09 16.88
C PHE A 98 1.65 -31.40 17.13
N PHE A 99 2.74 -32.02 16.69
CA PHE A 99 4.07 -31.39 16.68
C PHE A 99 4.44 -30.94 15.26
N SER A 100 4.98 -29.73 15.16
CA SER A 100 5.64 -29.22 13.97
C SER A 100 7.15 -29.29 14.12
N ILE A 101 7.83 -29.60 13.02
CA ILE A 101 9.28 -29.77 12.96
C ILE A 101 9.76 -28.85 11.85
N GLU A 102 10.35 -27.73 12.23
CA GLU A 102 10.71 -26.63 11.36
C GLU A 102 12.22 -26.65 11.13
N LYS A 103 12.62 -26.60 9.87
CA LYS A 103 14.03 -26.37 9.51
C LYS A 103 14.34 -24.88 9.43
N ASP A 104 13.36 -24.11 8.95
CA ASP A 104 13.39 -22.67 8.75
C ASP A 104 11.93 -22.14 8.68
N ILE A 105 11.75 -20.85 8.39
CA ILE A 105 10.43 -20.18 8.35
C ILE A 105 9.47 -20.72 7.27
N THR A 106 9.96 -21.50 6.30
CA THR A 106 9.20 -21.98 5.14
C THR A 106 9.12 -23.51 5.05
N THR A 107 10.08 -24.22 5.64
CA THR A 107 10.19 -25.68 5.55
C THR A 107 9.82 -26.31 6.88
N ARG A 108 8.67 -26.97 6.93
CA ARG A 108 8.21 -27.71 8.10
C ARG A 108 7.59 -29.07 7.76
N ALA A 109 7.84 -30.05 8.62
CA ALA A 109 7.06 -31.28 8.71
C ALA A 109 6.08 -31.18 9.88
N THR A 110 5.00 -31.96 9.85
CA THR A 110 4.06 -32.06 10.98
C THR A 110 3.69 -33.51 11.20
N THR A 111 3.47 -33.87 12.46
CA THR A 111 2.96 -35.19 12.83
C THR A 111 1.45 -35.32 12.52
N GLN A 112 0.88 -36.51 12.73
CA GLN A 112 -0.56 -36.64 12.88
C GLN A 112 -1.05 -35.98 14.18
N ASP A 113 -2.36 -35.70 14.22
CA ASP A 113 -3.03 -35.24 15.43
C ASP A 113 -3.07 -36.36 16.49
N PHE A 114 -2.89 -35.97 17.76
CA PHE A 114 -3.14 -36.83 18.92
C PHE A 114 -4.23 -36.24 19.81
N GLU A 115 -4.86 -37.09 20.63
CA GLU A 115 -5.98 -36.66 21.47
C GLU A 115 -5.50 -35.98 22.75
N LEU A 116 -5.92 -34.73 22.93
CA LEU A 116 -5.66 -33.92 24.12
C LEU A 116 -6.98 -33.47 24.74
N VAL A 117 -7.18 -33.73 26.03
CA VAL A 117 -8.42 -33.44 26.77
C VAL A 117 -8.12 -32.64 28.02
N SER A 118 -8.79 -31.50 28.18
CA SER A 118 -8.77 -30.69 29.40
C SER A 118 -10.02 -30.93 30.25
N LEU A 119 -9.84 -31.33 31.51
CA LEU A 119 -10.90 -31.55 32.49
C LEU A 119 -11.19 -30.26 33.28
N ARG A 120 -12.46 -30.03 33.66
CA ARG A 120 -12.86 -28.88 34.49
C ARG A 120 -12.23 -28.94 35.89
N ASN A 121 -11.84 -27.81 36.49
CA ASN A 121 -11.50 -27.77 37.92
C ASN A 121 -12.76 -27.82 38.81
N ALA A 122 -12.58 -28.00 40.12
CA ALA A 122 -13.69 -28.22 41.05
C ALA A 122 -14.46 -26.94 41.44
N LEU A 123 -13.95 -25.75 41.11
CA LEU A 123 -14.45 -24.49 41.65
C LEU A 123 -15.12 -23.61 40.59
N ASP A 124 -14.48 -23.34 39.44
CA ASP A 124 -14.94 -22.26 38.53
C ASP A 124 -14.98 -22.64 37.04
N GLY A 125 -14.47 -23.83 36.66
CA GLY A 125 -14.63 -24.40 35.32
C GLY A 125 -13.93 -23.69 34.16
N ASN A 126 -13.44 -22.45 34.32
CA ASN A 126 -12.75 -21.65 33.30
C ASN A 126 -11.57 -20.89 33.91
N ILE A 127 -10.37 -20.99 33.31
CA ILE A 127 -9.32 -19.97 33.44
C ILE A 127 -9.41 -19.12 32.17
N LEU A 128 -9.10 -17.82 32.26
CA LEU A 128 -9.08 -16.93 31.09
C LEU A 128 -8.13 -17.53 30.03
N SER A 129 -8.69 -17.98 28.92
CA SER A 129 -7.96 -18.68 27.87
C SER A 129 -7.62 -17.69 26.76
N SER A 130 -6.33 -17.45 26.54
CA SER A 130 -5.79 -16.54 25.51
C SER A 130 -4.95 -17.31 24.49
N HIS A 131 -4.52 -16.60 23.43
CA HIS A 131 -3.48 -17.09 22.53
C HIS A 131 -2.13 -17.12 23.24
N TYR A 132 -1.36 -18.19 23.07
CA TYR A 132 -0.01 -18.33 23.63
C TYR A 132 0.98 -18.63 22.51
N ILE A 133 2.03 -17.83 22.40
CA ILE A 133 3.13 -17.99 21.44
C ILE A 133 4.44 -17.74 22.21
N SER A 134 5.25 -18.77 22.39
CA SER A 134 6.49 -18.70 23.19
C SER A 134 7.50 -17.67 22.69
N ASP A 135 7.61 -17.49 21.37
CA ASP A 135 8.52 -16.49 20.77
C ASP A 135 8.11 -15.04 21.13
N PHE A 136 6.84 -14.78 21.46
CA PHE A 136 6.39 -13.45 21.91
C PHE A 136 6.86 -13.13 23.33
N GLU A 137 6.98 -14.13 24.20
CA GLU A 137 7.49 -13.95 25.56
C GLU A 137 8.99 -13.63 25.55
N LYS A 138 9.77 -14.32 24.71
CA LYS A 138 11.21 -14.03 24.52
C LYS A 138 11.45 -12.59 24.06
N ILE A 139 10.65 -12.10 23.11
CA ILE A 139 10.73 -10.71 22.65
C ILE A 139 10.38 -9.73 23.77
N SER A 140 9.44 -10.08 24.66
CA SER A 140 9.09 -9.24 25.80
C SER A 140 10.22 -9.16 26.84
N GLU A 141 10.93 -10.27 27.09
CA GLU A 141 12.10 -10.29 27.98
C GLU A 141 13.28 -9.49 27.39
N GLU A 142 13.58 -9.67 26.09
CA GLU A 142 14.61 -8.87 25.39
C GLU A 142 14.28 -7.37 25.41
N ALA A 143 13.01 -7.00 25.33
CA ALA A 143 12.56 -5.61 25.43
C ALA A 143 12.76 -5.01 26.83
N GLU A 144 12.64 -5.81 27.89
CA GLU A 144 12.94 -5.37 29.26
C GLU A 144 14.46 -5.17 29.45
N GLU A 145 15.31 -6.04 28.91
CA GLU A 145 16.77 -5.87 28.97
C GLU A 145 17.23 -4.59 28.26
N VAL A 146 16.67 -4.30 27.08
CA VAL A 146 16.96 -3.06 26.34
C VAL A 146 16.53 -1.82 27.13
N LYS A 147 15.40 -1.90 27.84
CA LYS A 147 14.90 -0.81 28.69
C LYS A 147 15.86 -0.53 29.86
N GLU A 148 16.36 -1.56 30.53
CA GLU A 148 17.35 -1.40 31.61
C GLU A 148 18.65 -0.77 31.10
N LEU A 149 19.12 -1.16 29.91
CA LEU A 149 20.30 -0.57 29.28
C LEU A 149 20.09 0.93 28.99
N LEU A 150 18.89 1.30 28.53
CA LEU A 150 18.51 2.68 28.23
C LEU A 150 18.47 3.54 29.50
N ASP A 151 17.90 3.01 30.59
CA ASP A 151 17.84 3.68 31.89
C ASP A 151 19.25 3.91 32.48
N SER A 152 20.15 2.92 32.31
CA SER A 152 21.55 3.07 32.72
C SER A 152 22.28 4.17 31.92
N THR A 153 22.09 4.19 30.60
CA THR A 153 22.70 5.17 29.70
C THR A 153 22.18 6.58 30.01
N SER A 154 20.88 6.72 30.27
CA SER A 154 20.27 8.00 30.69
C SER A 154 20.87 8.52 32.00
N LYS A 155 21.16 7.61 32.95
CA LYS A 155 21.79 7.96 34.23
C LYS A 155 23.23 8.43 34.04
N ASP A 156 23.99 7.79 33.15
CA ASP A 156 25.38 8.20 32.84
C ASP A 156 25.42 9.55 32.13
N ILE A 157 24.53 9.79 31.16
CA ILE A 157 24.39 11.10 30.49
C ILE A 157 24.05 12.20 31.50
N LYS A 158 23.12 11.95 32.43
CA LYS A 158 22.80 12.92 33.49
C LYS A 158 24.00 13.24 34.36
N LYS A 159 24.83 12.24 34.68
CA LYS A 159 26.06 12.45 35.44
C LYS A 159 27.06 13.32 34.68
N GLU A 160 27.25 13.07 33.38
CA GLU A 160 28.11 13.91 32.53
C GLU A 160 27.60 15.35 32.41
N ILE A 161 26.28 15.54 32.30
CA ILE A 161 25.65 16.88 32.32
C ILE A 161 25.96 17.59 33.63
N THR A 162 25.78 16.94 34.79
CA THR A 162 26.10 17.52 36.09
C THR A 162 27.60 17.84 36.23
N GLU A 163 28.49 17.00 35.69
CA GLU A 163 29.93 17.29 35.66
C GLU A 163 30.27 18.48 34.76
N LEU A 164 29.59 18.66 33.64
CA LEU A 164 29.71 19.82 32.75
C LEU A 164 29.16 21.09 33.39
N GLU A 165 28.02 21.02 34.07
CA GLU A 165 27.46 22.13 34.85
C GLU A 165 28.44 22.60 35.93
N ASN A 166 29.04 21.66 36.68
CA ASN A 166 30.06 21.99 37.68
C ASN A 166 31.31 22.64 37.06
N LYS A 167 31.75 22.19 35.88
CA LYS A 167 32.85 22.82 35.14
C LYS A 167 32.48 24.22 34.64
N PHE A 168 31.24 24.42 34.22
CA PHE A 168 30.71 25.69 33.78
C PHE A 168 30.61 26.71 34.93
N ASP A 169 30.11 26.28 36.08
CA ASP A 169 30.07 27.10 37.31
C ASP A 169 31.47 27.49 37.77
N LYS A 170 32.42 26.56 37.71
CA LYS A 170 33.83 26.85 38.02
C LYS A 170 34.46 27.86 37.05
N ALA A 171 34.14 27.78 35.75
CA ALA A 171 34.60 28.74 34.75
C ALA A 171 33.99 30.15 34.96
N ILE A 172 32.78 30.22 35.52
CA ILE A 172 32.14 31.48 35.95
C ILE A 172 32.85 32.07 37.17
N GLU A 173 33.21 31.24 38.16
CA GLU A 173 33.95 31.68 39.36
C GLU A 173 35.37 32.14 39.05
N GLU A 174 36.04 31.53 38.07
CA GLU A 174 37.40 31.88 37.64
C GLU A 174 37.47 33.13 36.73
N GLY A 175 36.35 33.85 36.53
CA GLY A 175 36.32 35.17 35.91
C GLY A 175 36.43 35.18 34.38
N GLY A 176 36.18 34.04 33.71
CA GLY A 176 36.34 33.87 32.27
C GLY A 176 35.13 34.26 31.41
N VAL A 177 34.38 35.32 31.76
CA VAL A 177 33.11 35.63 31.08
C VAL A 177 33.15 36.97 30.34
N THR A 178 32.82 36.97 29.04
CA THR A 178 32.88 38.14 28.15
C THR A 178 31.81 39.19 28.49
N PRO A 179 32.00 40.46 28.07
CA PRO A 179 31.02 41.54 28.28
C PRO A 179 29.60 41.22 27.79
N GLU A 180 29.42 40.40 26.74
CA GLU A 180 28.08 39.99 26.28
C GLU A 180 27.26 39.24 27.33
N VAL A 181 27.90 38.47 28.20
CA VAL A 181 27.19 37.67 29.23
C VAL A 181 26.78 38.53 30.42
N ILE A 182 27.54 39.60 30.70
CA ILE A 182 27.20 40.59 31.73
C ILE A 182 25.97 41.39 31.29
N VAL A 183 25.95 41.85 30.04
CA VAL A 183 24.79 42.55 29.45
C VAL A 183 23.55 41.65 29.42
N ALA A 184 23.71 40.34 29.17
CA ALA A 184 22.60 39.38 29.20
C ALA A 184 22.03 39.10 30.61
N ARG A 185 22.65 39.62 31.69
CA ARG A 185 22.22 39.46 33.09
C ARG A 185 21.64 40.71 33.73
N GLU A 186 21.76 41.90 33.12
CA GLU A 186 21.50 43.19 33.79
C GLU A 186 20.11 43.34 34.44
N ASN A 187 19.12 42.51 34.09
CA ASN A 187 17.76 42.56 34.62
C ASN A 187 17.30 41.31 35.39
N TYR A 188 18.17 40.33 35.67
CA TYR A 188 17.75 39.07 36.33
C TYR A 188 18.72 38.64 37.43
N LYS A 189 18.18 38.27 38.60
CA LYS A 189 18.99 37.93 39.79
C LYS A 189 19.74 36.61 39.67
N ASN A 190 19.23 35.62 38.91
CA ASN A 190 19.89 34.34 38.69
C ASN A 190 19.36 33.62 37.42
N LEU A 191 20.00 32.51 37.03
CA LEU A 191 19.62 31.72 35.85
C LEU A 191 18.24 31.06 36.01
N ASN A 192 17.85 30.67 37.22
CA ASN A 192 16.51 30.13 37.51
C ASN A 192 15.40 31.20 37.43
N ASP A 193 15.67 32.46 37.78
CA ASP A 193 14.73 33.57 37.59
C ASP A 193 14.58 33.91 36.11
N ARG A 194 15.67 33.79 35.35
CA ARG A 194 15.65 33.95 33.90
C ARG A 194 14.94 32.78 33.21
N LEU A 195 15.26 31.53 33.54
CA LEU A 195 14.57 30.33 33.05
C LEU A 195 13.11 30.29 33.50
N GLY A 196 12.81 30.68 34.74
CA GLY A 196 11.46 30.84 35.27
C GLY A 196 10.66 31.96 34.59
N SER A 197 11.31 33.00 34.07
CA SER A 197 10.69 34.00 33.18
C SER A 197 10.42 33.48 31.76
N TYR A 198 11.07 32.36 31.37
CA TYR A 198 10.72 31.58 30.17
C TYR A 198 9.66 30.51 30.47
N ASP A 199 9.65 29.92 31.68
CA ASP A 199 8.74 28.86 32.15
C ASP A 199 7.36 29.41 32.62
N THR A 200 7.24 30.72 32.83
CA THR A 200 5.96 31.42 33.07
C THR A 200 5.25 31.88 31.78
N GLN A 201 5.80 31.58 30.59
CA GLN A 201 5.22 31.92 29.29
C GLN A 201 4.22 30.88 28.77
N ASN A 202 3.05 30.75 29.40
CA ASN A 202 1.86 30.36 28.63
C ASN A 202 1.47 31.58 27.78
N LYS A 203 2.15 31.79 26.65
CA LYS A 203 1.65 32.70 25.61
C LYS A 203 0.34 32.15 25.09
N ALA A 204 -0.56 33.02 24.66
CA ALA A 204 -1.73 32.55 23.94
C ALA A 204 -1.30 31.88 22.62
N ILE A 205 -1.98 30.78 22.29
CA ILE A 205 -1.67 29.95 21.13
C ILE A 205 -2.83 30.05 20.16
N GLY A 206 -2.53 30.27 18.89
CA GLY A 206 -3.46 30.18 17.77
C GLY A 206 -3.16 28.98 16.91
N THR A 207 -4.20 28.30 16.46
CA THR A 207 -4.10 27.25 15.45
C THR A 207 -5.14 27.44 14.37
N PHE A 208 -4.83 26.98 13.17
CA PHE A 208 -5.69 27.06 11.99
C PHE A 208 -5.82 25.67 11.40
N CYS A 209 -7.05 25.26 11.09
CA CYS A 209 -7.34 23.96 10.50
C CYS A 209 -8.18 24.11 9.24
N PHE A 210 -7.79 23.45 8.15
CA PHE A 210 -8.59 23.42 6.93
C PHE A 210 -9.11 22.02 6.70
N ASP A 211 -10.43 21.90 6.69
CA ASP A 211 -11.09 20.61 6.68
C ASP A 211 -11.20 20.08 5.24
N ASP A 212 -11.66 18.84 5.16
CA ASP A 212 -12.13 18.16 3.95
C ASP A 212 -11.08 17.65 2.95
N GLY A 213 -9.87 18.20 2.88
CA GLY A 213 -8.83 17.70 1.98
C GLY A 213 -9.05 18.06 0.50
N TYR A 214 -9.35 19.33 0.22
CA TYR A 214 -9.66 19.83 -1.13
C TYR A 214 -8.43 20.37 -1.87
N ALA A 215 -8.58 20.70 -3.17
CA ALA A 215 -7.47 21.16 -4.02
C ALA A 215 -6.93 22.51 -3.57
N GLU A 216 -7.81 23.33 -3.01
CA GLU A 216 -7.53 24.65 -2.46
C GLU A 216 -6.56 24.61 -1.27
N ASP A 217 -6.35 23.46 -0.62
CA ASP A 217 -5.37 23.31 0.46
C ASP A 217 -3.95 23.65 0.00
N LYS A 218 -3.62 23.48 -1.29
CA LYS A 218 -2.34 23.95 -1.87
C LYS A 218 -2.18 25.47 -1.78
N LEU A 219 -3.27 26.20 -2.03
CA LEU A 219 -3.29 27.65 -1.92
C LEU A 219 -3.17 28.07 -0.46
N THR A 220 -3.90 27.40 0.44
CA THR A 220 -3.78 27.61 1.88
C THR A 220 -2.35 27.42 2.36
N HIS A 221 -1.74 26.27 2.05
CA HIS A 221 -0.35 25.95 2.38
C HIS A 221 0.60 27.04 1.89
N SER A 222 0.48 27.46 0.62
CA SER A 222 1.31 28.52 0.03
C SER A 222 1.16 29.86 0.76
N ILE A 223 -0.07 30.25 1.13
CA ILE A 223 -0.32 31.50 1.84
C ILE A 223 0.32 31.43 3.24
N PHE A 224 0.12 30.36 4.01
CA PHE A 224 0.70 30.24 5.35
C PHE A 224 2.24 30.29 5.32
N LYS A 225 2.87 29.61 4.35
CA LYS A 225 4.32 29.70 4.13
C LYS A 225 4.81 31.11 3.85
N GLU A 226 4.07 31.88 3.04
CA GLU A 226 4.42 33.29 2.74
C GLU A 226 4.50 34.14 4.02
N PHE A 227 3.63 33.87 4.99
CA PHE A 227 3.65 34.55 6.30
C PHE A 227 4.67 33.95 7.28
N GLY A 228 5.34 32.84 6.94
CA GLY A 228 6.21 32.10 7.86
C GLY A 228 5.44 31.50 9.04
N LEU A 229 4.19 31.07 8.79
CA LEU A 229 3.30 30.46 9.77
C LEU A 229 2.89 29.06 9.30
N VAL A 230 2.32 28.26 10.21
CA VAL A 230 1.87 26.88 9.93
C VAL A 230 0.37 26.72 10.22
N CYS A 231 -0.23 25.69 9.64
CA CYS A 231 -1.60 25.25 9.91
C CYS A 231 -1.70 23.73 9.87
N SER A 232 -2.90 23.20 10.12
CA SER A 232 -3.22 21.78 9.99
C SER A 232 -4.31 21.53 8.96
N PHE A 233 -4.40 20.29 8.47
CA PHE A 233 -5.42 19.85 7.51
C PHE A 233 -6.18 18.64 8.04
N ALA A 234 -7.52 18.72 8.11
CA ALA A 234 -8.35 17.60 8.54
C ALA A 234 -8.88 16.84 7.32
N LEU A 235 -8.43 15.59 7.15
CA LEU A 235 -8.52 14.86 5.90
C LEU A 235 -9.63 13.80 5.92
N VAL A 236 -10.50 13.85 4.91
CA VAL A 236 -11.44 12.75 4.64
C VAL A 236 -10.67 11.67 3.88
N ARG A 237 -10.45 10.51 4.51
CA ARG A 237 -9.54 9.47 4.00
C ARG A 237 -9.87 9.01 2.58
N ASP A 238 -11.13 8.68 2.31
CA ASP A 238 -11.54 8.19 0.99
C ASP A 238 -11.35 9.28 -0.07
N ARG A 239 -11.68 10.53 0.28
CA ARG A 239 -11.56 11.66 -0.65
C ARG A 239 -10.12 11.94 -1.06
N ILE A 240 -9.18 11.96 -0.13
CA ILE A 240 -7.78 12.23 -0.47
C ILE A 240 -7.15 11.08 -1.26
N PHE A 241 -7.61 9.85 -1.03
CA PHE A 241 -7.15 8.68 -1.76
C PHE A 241 -7.70 8.68 -3.20
N GLU A 242 -9.02 8.80 -3.35
CA GLU A 242 -9.70 8.83 -4.65
C GLU A 242 -9.24 9.99 -5.54
N ARG A 243 -8.86 11.12 -4.92
CA ARG A 243 -8.37 12.31 -5.65
C ARG A 243 -6.85 12.38 -5.76
N ASN A 244 -6.14 11.34 -5.31
CA ASN A 244 -4.68 11.24 -5.34
C ASN A 244 -3.96 12.46 -4.72
N ARG A 245 -4.32 12.80 -3.48
CA ARG A 245 -3.85 14.01 -2.76
C ARG A 245 -2.91 13.71 -1.61
N VAL A 246 -2.67 12.43 -1.29
CA VAL A 246 -1.83 12.00 -0.16
C VAL A 246 -0.44 12.63 -0.20
N GLU A 247 0.21 12.69 -1.37
CA GLU A 247 1.56 13.22 -1.49
C GLU A 247 1.63 14.73 -1.23
N ASP A 248 0.57 15.49 -1.53
CA ASP A 248 0.53 16.91 -1.19
C ASP A 248 0.69 17.11 0.33
N TYR A 249 -0.01 16.31 1.13
CA TYR A 249 0.03 16.44 2.58
C TYR A 249 1.35 15.95 3.19
N ARG A 250 1.97 14.91 2.62
CA ARG A 250 3.35 14.52 3.01
C ARG A 250 4.35 15.62 2.75
N LEU A 251 4.19 16.37 1.66
CA LEU A 251 5.03 17.53 1.36
C LEU A 251 4.76 18.66 2.37
N PHE A 252 3.50 18.91 2.73
CA PHE A 252 3.15 19.91 3.74
C PHE A 252 3.74 19.56 5.12
N GLU A 253 3.77 18.29 5.50
CA GLU A 253 4.40 17.85 6.77
C GLU A 253 5.90 18.14 6.83
N LYS A 254 6.62 18.08 5.69
CA LYS A 254 8.03 18.49 5.62
C LYS A 254 8.24 19.99 5.87
N ASP A 255 7.21 20.79 5.64
CA ASP A 255 7.20 22.25 5.88
C ASP A 255 6.68 22.61 7.29
N GLY A 256 6.41 21.62 8.15
CA GLY A 256 5.97 21.81 9.55
C GLY A 256 4.46 21.94 9.75
N PHE A 257 3.67 21.70 8.70
CA PHE A 257 2.21 21.57 8.80
C PHE A 257 1.87 20.18 9.33
N THR A 258 0.66 19.96 9.84
CA THR A 258 0.23 18.62 10.28
C THR A 258 -1.11 18.22 9.72
N THR A 259 -1.39 16.91 9.77
CA THR A 259 -2.65 16.35 9.31
C THR A 259 -3.47 15.78 10.45
N GLN A 260 -4.77 15.70 10.24
CA GLN A 260 -5.74 15.15 11.16
C GLN A 260 -6.71 14.27 10.41
N SER A 261 -7.34 13.34 11.13
CA SER A 261 -8.43 12.57 10.55
C SER A 261 -9.72 13.37 10.57
N HIS A 262 -10.43 13.39 9.44
CA HIS A 262 -11.79 13.91 9.30
C HIS A 262 -12.77 12.79 8.89
N ALA A 263 -12.58 11.64 9.53
CA ALA A 263 -13.24 10.38 9.26
C ALA A 263 -12.93 9.74 7.89
N SER A 264 -13.49 8.55 7.64
CA SER A 264 -13.27 7.85 6.37
C SER A 264 -14.02 8.49 5.21
N ARG A 265 -15.33 8.71 5.40
CA ARG A 265 -16.26 9.17 4.34
C ARG A 265 -16.95 10.48 4.66
N HIS A 266 -16.64 11.12 5.78
CA HIS A 266 -17.34 12.30 6.26
C HIS A 266 -18.83 12.01 6.59
N LEU A 267 -19.08 10.92 7.32
CA LEU A 267 -20.43 10.57 7.79
C LEU A 267 -20.88 11.51 8.92
N ASP A 268 -22.18 11.82 9.02
CA ASP A 268 -22.73 12.54 10.17
C ASP A 268 -22.59 11.71 11.45
N MET A 269 -21.95 12.29 12.48
CA MET A 269 -21.64 11.65 13.76
C MET A 269 -22.34 12.33 14.94
N THR A 270 -23.37 13.15 14.68
CA THR A 270 -24.13 13.87 15.73
C THR A 270 -25.05 12.95 16.54
N GLN A 271 -25.22 11.70 16.11
CA GLN A 271 -26.09 10.69 16.72
C GLN A 271 -25.32 9.38 16.90
N GLU A 272 -25.90 8.47 17.69
CA GLU A 272 -25.34 7.14 17.94
C GLU A 272 -25.10 6.38 16.64
N MET A 273 -23.91 5.82 16.50
CA MET A 273 -23.54 4.94 15.39
C MET A 273 -23.34 3.50 15.88
N THR A 274 -23.47 2.53 14.98
CA THR A 274 -23.08 1.15 15.31
C THR A 274 -21.56 1.03 15.41
N ASP A 275 -21.07 0.07 16.19
CA ASP A 275 -19.63 -0.20 16.34
C ASP A 275 -18.92 -0.40 14.99
N SER A 276 -19.60 -1.00 14.01
CA SER A 276 -19.03 -1.20 12.67
C SER A 276 -18.85 0.11 11.90
N PHE A 277 -19.80 1.06 12.00
CA PHE A 277 -19.65 2.37 11.37
C PHE A 277 -18.62 3.20 12.13
N LEU A 278 -18.61 3.14 13.45
CA LEU A 278 -17.64 3.82 14.28
C LEU A 278 -16.22 3.34 13.97
N TRP A 279 -16.00 2.02 13.90
CA TRP A 279 -14.71 1.45 13.50
C TRP A 279 -14.27 1.91 12.11
N TYR A 280 -15.18 1.93 11.14
CA TYR A 280 -14.84 2.36 9.78
C TYR A 280 -14.54 3.86 9.68
N GLU A 281 -15.35 4.70 10.32
CA GLU A 281 -15.21 6.16 10.24
C GLU A 281 -14.08 6.68 11.13
N VAL A 282 -13.84 6.07 12.29
CA VAL A 282 -12.89 6.56 13.30
C VAL A 282 -11.59 5.76 13.24
N ASP A 283 -11.64 4.45 13.52
CA ASP A 283 -10.43 3.65 13.73
C ASP A 283 -9.69 3.35 12.42
N ARG A 284 -10.43 2.95 11.37
CA ARG A 284 -9.86 2.65 10.05
C ARG A 284 -9.28 3.91 9.39
N ALA A 285 -9.92 5.07 9.57
CA ALA A 285 -9.41 6.33 9.04
C ALA A 285 -8.02 6.65 9.60
N ALA A 286 -7.82 6.51 10.92
CA ALA A 286 -6.52 6.70 11.55
C ALA A 286 -5.46 5.75 10.98
N HIS A 287 -5.76 4.46 10.94
CA HIS A 287 -4.84 3.43 10.45
C HIS A 287 -4.43 3.65 9.00
N GLU A 288 -5.38 3.89 8.10
CA GLU A 288 -5.08 4.04 6.68
C GLU A 288 -4.36 5.35 6.37
N LEU A 289 -4.73 6.46 6.99
CA LEU A 289 -4.00 7.73 6.85
C LEU A 289 -2.54 7.60 7.34
N ARG A 290 -2.30 6.86 8.43
CA ARG A 290 -0.93 6.53 8.88
C ARG A 290 -0.20 5.60 7.91
N ASN A 291 -0.89 4.63 7.31
CA ASN A 291 -0.32 3.78 6.26
C ASN A 291 0.00 4.57 4.99
N TYR A 292 -0.69 5.69 4.78
CA TYR A 292 -0.33 6.69 3.78
C TYR A 292 0.87 7.53 4.20
N GLY A 293 1.55 7.25 5.31
CA GLY A 293 2.74 7.97 5.76
C GLY A 293 2.45 9.39 6.24
N LEU A 294 1.24 9.65 6.74
CA LEU A 294 0.84 10.92 7.34
C LEU A 294 0.82 10.80 8.87
N THR A 295 1.09 11.90 9.55
CA THR A 295 1.06 12.00 11.00
C THR A 295 -0.36 12.28 11.47
N ILE A 296 -0.98 11.32 12.17
CA ILE A 296 -2.37 11.42 12.62
C ILE A 296 -2.47 11.24 14.14
N ASN A 297 -2.57 12.35 14.85
CA ASN A 297 -2.80 12.40 16.30
C ASN A 297 -4.18 12.99 16.66
N GLY A 298 -4.69 13.93 15.87
CA GLY A 298 -5.97 14.58 16.08
C GLY A 298 -7.12 14.03 15.24
N PHE A 299 -8.34 14.14 15.77
CA PHE A 299 -9.58 13.90 15.04
C PHE A 299 -10.45 15.17 14.98
N VAL A 300 -11.02 15.43 13.81
CA VAL A 300 -12.05 16.46 13.62
C VAL A 300 -13.34 15.74 13.24
N THR A 301 -14.40 15.93 14.00
CA THR A 301 -15.69 15.30 13.65
C THR A 301 -16.34 15.98 12.45
N PRO A 302 -16.85 15.22 11.47
CA PRO A 302 -17.79 15.75 10.48
C PRO A 302 -18.97 16.42 11.17
N MET A 303 -19.54 17.45 10.54
CA MET A 303 -20.64 18.27 11.09
C MET A 303 -20.32 18.98 12.42
N SER A 304 -19.04 19.06 12.82
CA SER A 304 -18.54 19.75 14.01
C SER A 304 -19.09 19.28 15.37
N THR A 305 -19.95 18.26 15.40
CA THR A 305 -20.49 17.67 16.63
C THR A 305 -20.34 16.16 16.60
N PHE A 306 -19.94 15.57 17.73
CA PHE A 306 -19.80 14.13 17.90
C PHE A 306 -20.74 13.62 18.99
N TYR A 307 -21.23 12.40 18.86
CA TYR A 307 -22.11 11.78 19.86
C TYR A 307 -21.35 11.45 21.15
N ASP A 308 -21.62 12.25 22.20
CA ASP A 308 -20.84 12.26 23.45
C ASP A 308 -20.67 10.90 24.15
N GLN A 309 -21.67 10.02 24.07
CA GLN A 309 -21.62 8.70 24.71
C GLN A 309 -20.59 7.75 24.08
N GLN A 310 -20.12 8.07 22.86
CA GLN A 310 -19.16 7.26 22.13
C GLN A 310 -17.74 7.83 22.15
N ILE A 311 -17.46 8.86 22.97
CA ILE A 311 -16.16 9.56 22.99
C ILE A 311 -14.96 8.62 23.25
N GLU A 312 -15.18 7.52 23.98
CA GLU A 312 -14.14 6.53 24.27
C GLU A 312 -13.59 5.85 23.00
N SER A 313 -14.35 5.82 21.90
CA SER A 313 -13.83 5.32 20.63
C SER A 313 -12.75 6.20 20.04
N LEU A 314 -12.84 7.52 20.22
CA LEU A 314 -11.82 8.45 19.75
C LEU A 314 -10.51 8.25 20.52
N LYS A 315 -10.59 7.99 21.82
CA LYS A 315 -9.42 7.84 22.70
C LYS A 315 -8.55 6.63 22.37
N ARG A 316 -9.10 5.61 21.71
CA ARG A 316 -8.33 4.44 21.26
C ARG A 316 -7.22 4.86 20.29
N GLU A 317 -7.60 5.68 19.31
CA GLU A 317 -6.77 5.97 18.15
C GLU A 317 -6.16 7.37 18.16
N TYR A 318 -6.83 8.35 18.77
CA TYR A 318 -6.44 9.76 18.73
C TYR A 318 -6.05 10.27 20.12
N ASP A 319 -5.19 11.29 20.13
CA ASP A 319 -4.71 11.94 21.35
C ASP A 319 -5.57 13.15 21.75
N TYR A 320 -6.30 13.72 20.80
CA TYR A 320 -7.24 14.82 21.03
C TYR A 320 -8.28 14.87 19.91
N ALA A 321 -9.37 15.61 20.14
CA ALA A 321 -10.41 15.75 19.14
C ALA A 321 -11.18 17.07 19.22
N PHE A 322 -11.60 17.55 18.06
CA PHE A 322 -12.54 18.66 17.89
C PHE A 322 -13.94 18.10 17.65
N THR A 323 -14.78 18.15 18.68
CA THR A 323 -16.10 17.48 18.71
C THR A 323 -17.24 18.40 19.13
N VAL A 324 -16.95 19.68 19.41
CA VAL A 324 -17.92 20.67 19.87
C VAL A 324 -18.02 21.82 18.87
N TYR A 325 -19.24 22.08 18.39
CA TYR A 325 -19.49 23.18 17.48
C TYR A 325 -19.57 24.52 18.23
N LYS A 326 -18.78 25.50 17.78
CA LYS A 326 -18.87 26.90 18.22
C LYS A 326 -19.11 27.84 17.05
N GLY A 327 -18.26 27.78 16.02
CA GLY A 327 -18.48 28.40 14.71
C GLY A 327 -18.39 29.94 14.68
N THR A 328 -19.11 30.63 15.54
CA THR A 328 -19.16 32.10 15.64
C THR A 328 -18.45 32.62 16.88
N ILE A 329 -17.87 33.82 16.76
CA ILE A 329 -17.16 34.51 17.83
C ILE A 329 -18.17 35.41 18.58
N PRO A 330 -18.28 35.30 19.92
CA PRO A 330 -19.16 36.14 20.71
C PRO A 330 -18.72 37.62 20.73
N ALA A 331 -19.60 38.50 21.19
CA ALA A 331 -19.37 39.93 21.09
C ALA A 331 -18.14 40.43 21.88
N ASP A 332 -17.82 39.74 22.97
CA ASP A 332 -16.68 39.99 23.86
C ASP A 332 -15.38 39.28 23.42
N GLY A 333 -15.41 38.52 22.32
CA GLY A 333 -14.27 37.79 21.77
C GLY A 333 -13.91 36.49 22.51
N LYS A 334 -14.62 36.11 23.58
CA LYS A 334 -14.26 34.95 24.42
C LYS A 334 -14.57 33.61 23.73
N SER A 335 -13.69 33.24 22.82
CA SER A 335 -13.84 32.06 21.95
C SER A 335 -12.74 31.01 22.13
N HIS A 336 -11.63 31.34 22.79
CA HIS A 336 -10.53 30.42 23.06
C HIS A 336 -10.91 29.32 24.06
N VAL A 337 -10.10 28.28 24.09
CA VAL A 337 -10.09 27.15 25.02
C VAL A 337 -9.17 27.48 26.19
N ASP A 338 -9.56 27.07 27.40
CA ASP A 338 -8.73 27.16 28.61
C ASP A 338 -8.22 25.78 29.06
N LYS A 339 -7.30 25.77 30.02
CA LYS A 339 -6.65 24.55 30.53
C LYS A 339 -7.60 23.55 31.21
N SER A 340 -8.84 23.94 31.54
CA SER A 340 -9.83 23.07 32.16
C SER A 340 -10.68 22.28 31.17
N HIS A 341 -10.61 22.61 29.88
CA HIS A 341 -11.34 21.90 28.84
C HIS A 341 -10.80 20.48 28.62
N ASP A 342 -11.70 19.56 28.27
CA ASP A 342 -11.35 18.19 27.88
C ASP A 342 -10.70 18.20 26.47
N PRO A 343 -9.48 17.66 26.30
CA PRO A 343 -8.80 17.59 25.00
C PRO A 343 -9.55 16.79 23.91
N TYR A 344 -10.56 16.01 24.26
CA TYR A 344 -11.43 15.32 23.29
C TYR A 344 -12.74 16.07 23.00
N ARG A 345 -12.95 17.22 23.65
CA ARG A 345 -14.13 18.10 23.51
C ARG A 345 -13.74 19.53 23.17
N LEU A 346 -12.79 19.66 22.24
CA LEU A 346 -12.32 20.97 21.79
C LEU A 346 -13.30 21.57 20.78
N HIS A 347 -13.38 22.89 20.76
CA HIS A 347 -14.16 23.65 19.78
C HIS A 347 -13.26 24.50 18.88
N ARG A 348 -13.79 24.87 17.72
CA ARG A 348 -13.15 25.77 16.75
C ARG A 348 -14.12 26.85 16.28
N VAL A 349 -13.60 28.00 15.84
CA VAL A 349 -14.39 29.11 15.27
C VAL A 349 -14.04 29.31 13.80
N SER A 350 -15.03 29.62 12.97
CA SER A 350 -14.88 29.68 11.51
C SER A 350 -14.24 30.99 11.07
N LEU A 351 -13.32 30.93 10.09
CA LEU A 351 -12.78 32.14 9.46
C LEU A 351 -13.82 32.80 8.54
N SER A 352 -14.57 32.03 7.75
CA SER A 352 -15.59 32.54 6.82
C SER A 352 -16.77 33.20 7.54
N ARG A 353 -17.29 32.61 8.62
CA ARG A 353 -18.48 33.08 9.36
C ARG A 353 -18.27 34.34 10.22
N ASN A 354 -17.02 34.72 10.51
CA ASN A 354 -16.72 35.84 11.40
C ASN A 354 -16.07 37.00 10.64
N THR A 355 -16.37 38.26 11.01
CA THR A 355 -15.69 39.41 10.39
C THR A 355 -14.23 39.46 10.83
N VAL A 356 -13.37 40.14 10.04
CA VAL A 356 -11.95 40.30 10.41
C VAL A 356 -11.80 40.98 11.78
N ASP A 357 -12.61 41.99 12.07
CA ASP A 357 -12.58 42.67 13.37
C ASP A 357 -12.98 41.76 14.52
N ARG A 358 -13.98 40.88 14.33
CA ARG A 358 -14.33 39.86 15.34
C ARG A 358 -13.18 38.90 15.60
N ILE A 359 -12.47 38.49 14.56
CA ILE A 359 -11.30 37.62 14.66
C ILE A 359 -10.16 38.32 15.40
N LYS A 360 -9.87 39.59 15.08
CA LYS A 360 -8.86 40.40 15.78
C LYS A 360 -9.18 40.51 17.28
N ILE A 361 -10.44 40.82 17.63
CA ILE A 361 -10.90 40.88 19.03
C ILE A 361 -10.71 39.53 19.73
N ALA A 362 -11.04 38.42 19.09
CA ALA A 362 -10.83 37.08 19.67
C ALA A 362 -9.36 36.76 19.91
N ILE A 363 -8.46 37.15 18.99
CA ILE A 363 -7.02 36.99 19.15
C ILE A 363 -6.53 37.81 20.35
N ASP A 364 -6.90 39.09 20.43
CA ASP A 364 -6.50 39.94 21.56
C ASP A 364 -7.05 39.41 22.89
N LYS A 365 -8.29 38.89 22.88
CA LYS A 365 -8.89 38.27 24.06
C LYS A 365 -8.18 36.97 24.47
N ALA A 366 -7.74 36.17 23.51
CA ALA A 366 -6.92 34.99 23.78
C ALA A 366 -5.56 35.38 24.37
N ILE A 367 -4.92 36.44 23.86
CA ILE A 367 -3.66 36.99 24.40
C ILE A 367 -3.84 37.45 25.85
N GLU A 368 -4.89 38.20 26.13
CA GLU A 368 -5.24 38.67 27.48
C GLU A 368 -5.40 37.50 28.46
N GLU A 369 -6.15 36.47 28.06
CA GLU A 369 -6.52 35.33 28.92
C GLU A 369 -5.57 34.13 28.79
N LYS A 370 -4.51 34.24 27.97
CA LYS A 370 -3.52 33.17 27.70
C LYS A 370 -4.16 31.87 27.22
N GLY A 371 -5.17 31.97 26.36
CA GLY A 371 -5.95 30.84 25.86
C GLY A 371 -5.42 30.19 24.58
N LEU A 372 -5.98 29.03 24.24
CA LEU A 372 -5.79 28.34 22.96
C LEU A 372 -6.94 28.67 22.01
N LEU A 373 -6.69 29.44 20.95
CA LEU A 373 -7.70 29.84 19.98
C LEU A 373 -7.59 29.01 18.70
N CYS A 374 -8.60 28.19 18.44
CA CYS A 374 -8.61 27.28 17.29
C CYS A 374 -9.54 27.79 16.20
N PHE A 375 -8.98 28.09 15.03
CA PHE A 375 -9.72 28.48 13.83
C PHE A 375 -9.92 27.30 12.90
N TYR A 376 -11.02 27.33 12.14
CA TYR A 376 -11.20 26.43 11.02
C TYR A 376 -11.81 27.09 9.79
N ASP A 377 -11.60 26.48 8.62
CA ASP A 377 -12.32 26.75 7.38
C ASP A 377 -12.20 25.53 6.46
N HIS A 378 -12.61 25.63 5.19
CA HIS A 378 -12.52 24.54 4.21
C HIS A 378 -11.67 24.97 3.00
N ARG A 379 -12.28 25.58 1.98
CA ARG A 379 -11.66 25.79 0.66
C ARG A 379 -11.24 27.23 0.45
N THR A 380 -10.03 27.60 0.87
CA THR A 380 -9.53 28.98 0.76
C THR A 380 -9.72 29.54 -0.65
N GLY A 381 -10.43 30.67 -0.75
CA GLY A 381 -10.70 31.36 -2.02
C GLY A 381 -11.82 30.76 -2.89
N ALA A 382 -12.42 29.63 -2.51
CA ALA A 382 -13.57 29.08 -3.23
C ALA A 382 -14.87 29.84 -2.89
N GLU A 383 -15.85 29.78 -3.79
CA GLU A 383 -17.18 30.33 -3.56
C GLU A 383 -17.89 29.65 -2.39
N GLY A 384 -18.90 30.32 -1.84
CA GLY A 384 -19.71 29.83 -0.73
C GLY A 384 -19.09 30.15 0.63
N GLU A 385 -19.30 29.27 1.60
CA GLU A 385 -18.95 29.51 3.00
C GLU A 385 -17.47 29.23 3.32
N ASN A 386 -16.57 29.78 2.50
CA ASN A 386 -15.13 29.59 2.64
C ASN A 386 -14.43 30.94 2.86
N VAL A 387 -13.27 30.93 3.52
CA VAL A 387 -12.49 32.16 3.72
C VAL A 387 -11.95 32.71 2.39
N PRO A 388 -12.27 33.96 2.01
CA PRO A 388 -11.67 34.59 0.84
C PRO A 388 -10.17 34.82 1.05
N VAL A 389 -9.39 34.78 -0.04
CA VAL A 389 -7.93 34.95 0.00
C VAL A 389 -7.52 36.26 0.70
N ASP A 390 -8.12 37.38 0.32
CA ASP A 390 -7.77 38.70 0.88
C ASP A 390 -8.07 38.76 2.37
N LYS A 391 -9.19 38.17 2.78
CA LYS A 391 -9.60 38.09 4.19
C LYS A 391 -8.61 37.25 5.00
N LEU A 392 -8.21 36.08 4.48
CA LEU A 392 -7.21 35.22 5.13
C LEU A 392 -5.88 35.97 5.29
N ARG A 393 -5.41 36.63 4.22
CA ARG A 393 -4.16 37.42 4.24
C ARG A 393 -4.20 38.56 5.23
N GLU A 394 -5.32 39.27 5.36
CA GLU A 394 -5.48 40.34 6.36
C GLU A 394 -5.39 39.78 7.79
N ILE A 395 -6.05 38.64 8.05
CA ILE A 395 -5.99 37.96 9.35
C ILE A 395 -4.55 37.52 9.65
N LEU A 396 -3.87 36.87 8.70
CA LEU A 396 -2.50 36.40 8.89
C LEU A 396 -1.51 37.56 9.04
N SER A 397 -1.74 38.70 8.40
CA SER A 397 -0.95 39.93 8.62
C SER A 397 -1.08 40.42 10.07
N TYR A 398 -2.30 40.39 10.61
CA TYR A 398 -2.54 40.75 12.02
C TYR A 398 -1.83 39.78 12.97
N VAL A 399 -2.02 38.48 12.73
CA VAL A 399 -1.41 37.40 13.52
C VAL A 399 0.12 37.48 13.48
N LYS A 400 0.71 37.67 12.30
CA LYS A 400 2.16 37.76 12.12
C LYS A 400 2.76 38.90 12.95
N ARG A 401 2.13 40.07 12.97
CA ARG A 401 2.55 41.18 13.84
C ARG A 401 2.51 40.80 15.33
N LYS A 402 1.49 40.07 15.77
CA LYS A 402 1.40 39.59 17.17
C LYS A 402 2.48 38.56 17.50
N VAL A 403 2.80 37.68 16.55
CA VAL A 403 3.90 36.72 16.65
C VAL A 403 5.25 37.43 16.71
N ASP A 404 5.49 38.42 15.84
CA ASP A 404 6.73 39.20 15.79
C ASP A 404 6.96 40.02 17.07
N ASN A 405 5.87 40.54 17.65
CA ASN A 405 5.88 41.18 18.96
C ASN A 405 6.01 40.20 20.14
N ARG A 406 6.03 38.89 19.87
CA ARG A 406 6.08 37.81 20.86
C ARG A 406 4.87 37.76 21.80
N GLU A 407 3.72 38.29 21.39
CA GLU A 407 2.46 38.31 22.13
C GLU A 407 1.63 37.02 21.93
N PHE A 408 1.77 36.40 20.75
CA PHE A 408 0.98 35.25 20.31
C PHE A 408 1.87 34.19 19.66
N LEU A 409 1.53 32.92 19.81
CA LEU A 409 2.19 31.82 19.11
C LEU A 409 1.24 31.22 18.09
N VAL A 410 1.73 30.86 16.91
CA VAL A 410 0.98 30.07 15.94
C VAL A 410 1.66 28.73 15.81
N MET A 411 0.88 27.67 16.02
CA MET A 411 1.33 26.29 15.95
C MET A 411 0.35 25.49 15.10
N ASN A 412 0.82 24.37 14.55
CA ASN A 412 -0.09 23.34 14.07
C ASN A 412 -0.88 22.76 15.25
N ASN A 413 -1.97 22.04 14.99
CA ASN A 413 -2.84 21.55 16.06
C ASN A 413 -2.14 20.58 17.02
N ASP A 414 -1.21 19.75 16.55
CA ASP A 414 -0.53 18.77 17.39
C ASP A 414 0.36 19.47 18.41
N ASP A 415 1.22 20.38 17.94
CA ASP A 415 2.10 21.18 18.80
C ASP A 415 1.30 22.10 19.72
N ALA A 416 0.22 22.69 19.21
CA ALA A 416 -0.65 23.56 19.99
C ALA A 416 -1.30 22.81 21.17
N VAL A 417 -1.84 21.61 20.92
CA VAL A 417 -2.50 20.78 21.95
C VAL A 417 -1.49 20.16 22.89
N SER A 418 -0.29 19.81 22.41
CA SER A 418 0.81 19.30 23.24
C SER A 418 1.34 20.38 24.21
N SER A 419 1.55 21.59 23.69
CA SER A 419 2.14 22.73 24.42
C SER A 419 1.14 23.44 25.34
N PHE A 420 -0.07 23.75 24.85
CA PHE A 420 -1.22 23.94 25.73
C PHE A 420 -1.47 22.61 26.46
N PHE A 421 -2.32 22.41 27.47
CA PHE A 421 -2.49 21.10 28.15
C PHE A 421 -1.27 20.31 28.72
N GLY A 422 -0.03 20.41 28.22
CA GLY A 422 1.13 19.62 28.66
C GLY A 422 1.02 18.14 28.31
N LYS A 423 0.42 17.80 27.17
CA LYS A 423 0.13 16.41 26.79
C LYS A 423 1.19 15.85 25.86
N THR A 424 1.86 14.77 26.27
CA THR A 424 2.66 13.96 25.33
C THR A 424 1.72 13.24 24.37
N LEU A 425 1.75 13.64 23.10
CA LEU A 425 1.04 12.93 22.04
C LEU A 425 1.76 11.60 21.75
N LYS A 426 1.04 10.59 21.28
CA LYS A 426 1.64 9.34 20.84
C LYS A 426 2.58 9.68 19.68
N GLY A 427 3.88 9.69 19.95
CA GLY A 427 4.89 9.80 18.91
C GLY A 427 4.65 8.68 17.91
N TYR A 428 4.55 9.01 16.62
CA TYR A 428 4.58 7.98 15.60
C TYR A 428 5.84 7.16 15.85
N ARG A 429 5.66 5.87 16.19
CA ARG A 429 6.71 4.87 16.04
C ARG A 429 7.19 5.06 14.62
N GLU A 430 8.45 5.45 14.44
CA GLU A 430 9.16 5.16 13.21
C GLU A 430 8.88 3.68 12.91
N THR A 431 7.89 3.42 12.06
CA THR A 431 8.09 2.34 11.13
C THR A 431 9.30 2.84 10.37
N ASN A 432 10.46 2.27 10.70
CA ASN A 432 11.69 2.44 9.95
C ASN A 432 11.29 2.62 8.48
N PRO A 433 11.84 3.62 7.74
CA PRO A 433 11.77 3.54 6.29
C PRO A 433 12.25 2.14 5.96
N LEU A 434 11.32 1.32 5.49
CA LEU A 434 11.54 -0.10 5.34
C LEU A 434 12.49 -0.23 4.15
N MET A 435 13.78 -0.10 4.43
CA MET A 435 14.86 -0.66 3.66
C MET A 435 14.78 -2.19 3.81
N LEU A 436 13.70 -2.80 3.32
CA LEU A 436 13.74 -4.21 2.95
C LEU A 436 14.04 -4.27 1.45
N ASN A 437 15.33 -4.30 1.18
CA ASN A 437 15.82 -5.03 0.03
C ASN A 437 15.79 -6.52 0.44
N MET A 438 14.75 -7.24 0.01
CA MET A 438 14.74 -8.69 -0.26
C MET A 438 13.31 -9.08 -0.66
N ALA A 439 13.11 -9.33 -1.95
CA ALA A 439 11.88 -9.96 -2.42
C ALA A 439 11.81 -11.41 -1.92
N PRO A 440 10.60 -11.94 -1.65
CA PRO A 440 10.40 -13.37 -1.50
C PRO A 440 10.77 -14.10 -2.80
N SER A 441 11.44 -15.24 -2.65
CA SER A 441 11.64 -16.25 -3.68
C SER A 441 10.30 -16.69 -4.28
N VAL A 442 10.30 -17.09 -5.55
CA VAL A 442 9.17 -17.48 -6.42
C VAL A 442 8.39 -18.72 -5.91
N ALA A 443 8.54 -19.13 -4.66
CA ALA A 443 7.86 -20.27 -4.06
C ALA A 443 6.90 -19.92 -2.91
N VAL A 444 6.61 -18.64 -2.66
CA VAL A 444 5.75 -18.25 -1.53
C VAL A 444 4.29 -18.17 -1.99
N THR A 445 3.51 -19.18 -1.65
CA THR A 445 2.04 -19.26 -1.76
C THR A 445 1.30 -18.31 -0.81
N ASP A 446 1.99 -17.33 -0.21
CA ASP A 446 1.40 -16.45 0.79
C ASP A 446 0.61 -15.32 0.14
N THR A 447 -0.71 -15.42 0.30
CA THR A 447 -1.75 -14.54 -0.20
C THR A 447 -1.88 -13.24 0.61
N THR A 448 -0.84 -12.74 1.27
CA THR A 448 -0.99 -11.59 2.20
C THR A 448 0.02 -10.45 1.99
N THR A 449 1.07 -10.64 1.19
CA THR A 449 2.20 -9.69 1.10
C THR A 449 2.23 -8.78 -0.14
N HIS A 450 1.31 -8.95 -1.09
CA HIS A 450 1.28 -8.18 -2.34
C HIS A 450 0.20 -7.10 -2.30
N ASN A 451 0.61 -5.82 -2.36
CA ASN A 451 -0.31 -4.68 -2.35
C ASN A 451 -0.99 -4.47 -3.71
N PHE A 452 -2.31 -4.26 -3.68
CA PHE A 452 -3.12 -3.94 -4.86
C PHE A 452 -2.69 -2.58 -5.46
N GLY A 453 -2.50 -2.52 -6.78
CA GLY A 453 -2.22 -1.27 -7.50
C GLY A 453 -0.78 -0.73 -7.38
N LYS A 454 0.15 -1.50 -6.82
CA LYS A 454 1.58 -1.15 -6.74
C LYS A 454 2.47 -2.28 -7.22
N TRP A 455 3.61 -1.92 -7.81
CA TRP A 455 4.66 -2.87 -8.17
C TRP A 455 5.53 -3.22 -6.97
N SER A 456 5.84 -4.51 -6.83
CA SER A 456 6.87 -5.05 -5.92
C SER A 456 8.03 -5.57 -6.76
N LEU A 457 9.25 -5.04 -6.61
CA LEU A 457 10.41 -5.55 -7.36
C LEU A 457 10.89 -6.87 -6.77
N SER A 458 11.18 -7.82 -7.64
CA SER A 458 12.02 -8.98 -7.39
C SER A 458 13.24 -8.96 -8.29
N LYS A 459 14.42 -9.04 -7.66
CA LYS A 459 15.69 -9.18 -8.35
C LYS A 459 15.93 -10.64 -8.72
N HIS A 460 16.41 -10.92 -9.92
CA HIS A 460 16.77 -12.29 -10.35
C HIS A 460 18.24 -12.35 -10.78
N GLY A 461 18.88 -13.50 -10.55
CA GLY A 461 20.32 -13.67 -10.78
C GLY A 461 21.20 -12.89 -9.79
N GLN A 462 22.46 -12.67 -10.15
CA GLN A 462 23.43 -11.94 -9.32
C GLN A 462 23.07 -10.46 -9.22
N ASP A 463 23.29 -9.85 -8.05
CA ASP A 463 23.12 -8.40 -7.85
C ASP A 463 24.31 -7.67 -8.50
N LEU A 464 24.02 -6.77 -9.43
CA LEU A 464 25.01 -5.99 -10.18
C LEU A 464 25.12 -4.54 -9.65
N GLY A 465 24.47 -4.25 -8.52
CA GLY A 465 24.32 -2.89 -8.00
C GLY A 465 23.18 -2.13 -8.68
N GLU A 466 22.19 -2.84 -9.24
CA GLU A 466 20.99 -2.21 -9.77
C GLU A 466 20.23 -1.41 -8.70
N LYS A 467 19.75 -0.22 -9.09
CA LYS A 467 19.05 0.73 -8.23
C LYS A 467 17.60 0.91 -8.67
N ILE A 468 16.72 1.11 -7.70
CA ILE A 468 15.35 1.54 -7.94
C ILE A 468 15.20 2.93 -7.37
N GLU A 469 14.72 3.84 -8.19
CA GLU A 469 14.39 5.20 -7.79
C GLU A 469 12.91 5.42 -8.04
N ILE A 470 12.20 5.90 -7.02
CA ILE A 470 10.84 6.39 -7.19
C ILE A 470 10.97 7.84 -7.64
N ILE A 471 10.68 8.09 -8.91
CA ILE A 471 10.69 9.43 -9.49
C ILE A 471 9.30 10.02 -9.28
N ASN A 472 9.18 10.87 -8.27
CA ASN A 472 8.02 11.72 -8.09
C ASN A 472 8.16 12.90 -9.05
N ASN A 473 7.62 12.77 -10.26
CA ASN A 473 7.50 13.93 -11.13
C ASN A 473 6.44 14.85 -10.55
N ASN A 474 6.80 16.10 -10.25
CA ASN A 474 5.93 17.16 -9.73
C ASN A 474 4.74 17.54 -10.66
N SER A 475 4.40 16.70 -11.62
CA SER A 475 3.41 16.88 -12.69
C SER A 475 2.49 15.66 -12.78
N LYS A 476 1.51 15.52 -11.86
CA LYS A 476 0.26 14.72 -11.97
C LYS A 476 0.29 13.26 -12.50
N GLU A 477 1.42 12.68 -12.85
CA GLU A 477 1.50 11.34 -13.43
C GLU A 477 1.83 10.32 -12.33
N LEU A 478 1.20 9.15 -12.46
CA LEU A 478 1.43 7.93 -11.68
C LEU A 478 2.88 7.80 -11.18
N ASP A 479 3.09 7.40 -9.91
CA ASP A 479 4.44 7.19 -9.37
C ASP A 479 5.29 6.38 -10.37
N LEU A 480 6.41 6.97 -10.80
CA LEU A 480 7.28 6.40 -11.82
C LEU A 480 8.43 5.67 -11.13
N LEU A 481 8.64 4.41 -11.48
CA LEU A 481 9.79 3.64 -11.03
C LEU A 481 10.88 3.68 -12.10
N LYS A 482 12.05 4.20 -11.75
CA LYS A 482 13.26 4.09 -12.57
C LYS A 482 14.13 2.95 -12.06
N ILE A 483 14.41 1.99 -12.93
CA ILE A 483 15.31 0.86 -12.66
C ILE A 483 16.61 1.13 -13.42
N SER A 484 17.69 1.36 -12.67
CA SER A 484 18.99 1.74 -13.21
C SER A 484 20.02 0.63 -12.98
N TYR A 485 20.89 0.44 -13.97
CA TYR A 485 22.05 -0.44 -13.94
C TYR A 485 23.32 0.40 -14.17
N PRO A 486 23.87 1.03 -13.11
CA PRO A 486 25.00 1.94 -13.23
C PRO A 486 26.23 1.30 -13.90
N ASN A 487 26.44 0.01 -13.64
CA ASN A 487 27.56 -0.76 -14.17
C ASN A 487 27.18 -1.65 -15.37
N GLY A 488 26.03 -1.39 -16.00
CA GLY A 488 25.52 -2.21 -17.10
C GLY A 488 24.94 -3.54 -16.62
N THR A 489 24.67 -4.44 -17.57
CA THR A 489 24.12 -5.77 -17.26
C THR A 489 24.93 -6.88 -17.91
N THR A 490 24.84 -8.08 -17.35
CA THR A 490 25.33 -9.31 -17.99
C THR A 490 24.22 -10.02 -18.75
N ILE A 491 24.60 -10.86 -19.72
CA ILE A 491 23.66 -11.76 -20.41
C ILE A 491 22.92 -12.60 -19.38
N GLY A 492 21.60 -12.69 -19.50
CA GLY A 492 20.74 -13.47 -18.60
C GLY A 492 20.42 -12.79 -17.28
N LYS A 493 20.83 -11.53 -17.07
CA LYS A 493 20.35 -10.74 -15.93
C LYS A 493 18.84 -10.55 -16.06
N GLU A 494 18.09 -10.83 -15.00
CA GLU A 494 16.64 -10.70 -14.98
C GLU A 494 16.18 -9.86 -13.78
N ASN A 495 15.05 -9.16 -13.95
CA ASN A 495 14.34 -8.45 -12.89
C ASN A 495 12.83 -8.56 -13.17
N SER A 496 12.00 -8.58 -12.13
CA SER A 496 10.55 -8.58 -12.28
C SER A 496 9.87 -7.63 -11.33
N LEU A 497 8.92 -6.82 -11.79
CA LEU A 497 7.93 -6.15 -10.96
C LEU A 497 6.69 -7.02 -10.84
N GLN A 498 6.09 -7.09 -9.66
CA GLN A 498 4.98 -7.99 -9.37
C GLN A 498 3.84 -7.25 -8.66
N THR A 499 2.60 -7.58 -8.98
CA THR A 499 1.42 -7.09 -8.25
C THR A 499 0.37 -8.19 -8.14
N ARG A 500 -0.45 -8.12 -7.09
CA ARG A 500 -1.55 -9.05 -6.86
C ARG A 500 -2.88 -8.31 -6.96
N ILE A 501 -3.82 -8.95 -7.63
CA ILE A 501 -5.12 -8.36 -7.89
C ILE A 501 -6.19 -9.28 -7.32
N ASP A 502 -6.82 -8.82 -6.24
CA ASP A 502 -7.88 -9.54 -5.52
C ASP A 502 -9.20 -9.48 -6.30
N LEU A 503 -9.78 -10.66 -6.51
CA LEU A 503 -10.97 -10.93 -7.29
C LEU A 503 -12.05 -11.64 -6.46
N SER A 504 -11.76 -12.00 -5.21
CA SER A 504 -12.61 -12.80 -4.32
C SER A 504 -13.99 -12.20 -4.04
N ARG A 505 -14.12 -10.86 -4.15
CA ARG A 505 -15.38 -10.12 -3.92
C ARG A 505 -16.11 -9.73 -5.21
N ARG A 506 -15.63 -10.18 -6.39
CA ARG A 506 -16.22 -9.81 -7.69
C ARG A 506 -17.22 -10.87 -8.15
N ASN A 507 -18.28 -10.42 -8.82
CA ASN A 507 -19.26 -11.34 -9.41
C ASN A 507 -18.74 -11.91 -10.73
N LEU A 508 -18.01 -13.02 -10.63
CA LEU A 508 -17.36 -13.73 -11.73
C LEU A 508 -18.28 -14.74 -12.43
N ASN A 509 -19.55 -14.84 -12.05
CA ASN A 509 -20.49 -15.78 -12.68
C ASN A 509 -20.82 -15.42 -14.14
N SER A 510 -20.56 -14.18 -14.54
CA SER A 510 -20.69 -13.72 -15.93
C SER A 510 -19.32 -13.72 -16.61
N ALA A 511 -19.21 -14.40 -17.75
CA ALA A 511 -17.99 -14.40 -18.59
C ALA A 511 -17.53 -12.98 -18.98
N LYS A 512 -18.49 -12.04 -19.10
CA LYS A 512 -18.22 -10.62 -19.39
C LYS A 512 -17.53 -9.89 -18.23
N ASN A 513 -17.56 -10.45 -17.02
CA ASN A 513 -16.96 -9.88 -15.82
C ASN A 513 -15.56 -10.45 -15.51
N GLN A 514 -15.03 -11.34 -16.36
CA GLN A 514 -13.83 -12.13 -16.08
C GLN A 514 -12.55 -11.59 -16.76
N ASN A 515 -12.62 -10.44 -17.44
CA ASN A 515 -11.45 -9.81 -18.04
C ASN A 515 -10.69 -8.98 -17.01
N LEU A 516 -9.40 -9.21 -16.90
CA LEU A 516 -8.44 -8.36 -16.20
C LEU A 516 -7.81 -7.40 -17.21
N TYR A 517 -7.93 -6.09 -16.96
CA TYR A 517 -7.27 -5.04 -17.72
C TYR A 517 -6.14 -4.47 -16.90
N ILE A 518 -4.99 -4.25 -17.52
CA ILE A 518 -3.82 -3.63 -16.92
C ILE A 518 -3.24 -2.61 -17.90
N GLY A 519 -3.03 -1.38 -17.43
CA GLY A 519 -2.38 -0.30 -18.17
C GLY A 519 -1.17 0.23 -17.40
N PHE A 520 -0.10 0.55 -18.10
CA PHE A 520 1.09 1.21 -17.55
C PHE A 520 1.92 1.85 -18.65
N ASP A 521 2.76 2.82 -18.29
CA ASP A 521 3.72 3.44 -19.19
C ASP A 521 5.10 2.83 -19.01
N LEU A 522 5.88 2.72 -20.08
CA LEU A 522 7.23 2.17 -20.07
C LEU A 522 8.09 2.79 -21.18
N TRP A 523 9.35 3.07 -20.84
CA TRP A 523 10.40 3.45 -21.79
C TRP A 523 11.79 3.17 -21.23
N ALA A 524 12.75 2.93 -22.12
CA ALA A 524 14.16 2.85 -21.75
C ALA A 524 14.86 4.20 -21.94
N ASP A 525 15.98 4.43 -21.26
CA ASP A 525 16.77 5.65 -21.53
C ASP A 525 17.49 5.55 -22.90
N GLN A 526 17.60 4.34 -23.46
CA GLN A 526 18.22 4.07 -24.76
C GLN A 526 17.66 2.79 -25.40
N ILE A 527 17.56 2.78 -26.74
CA ILE A 527 17.18 1.59 -27.52
C ILE A 527 18.42 0.76 -27.81
N ILE A 528 18.38 -0.52 -27.49
CA ILE A 528 19.45 -1.47 -27.78
C ILE A 528 18.81 -2.65 -28.50
N ASP A 529 18.93 -2.67 -29.82
CA ASP A 529 18.39 -3.74 -30.66
C ASP A 529 18.89 -5.11 -30.17
N GLU A 530 17.93 -6.01 -29.91
CA GLU A 530 18.17 -7.37 -29.42
C GLU A 530 18.92 -7.47 -28.08
N GLY A 531 19.15 -6.35 -27.38
CA GLY A 531 19.91 -6.32 -26.12
C GLY A 531 19.11 -6.78 -24.91
N TYR A 532 17.78 -6.66 -24.95
CA TYR A 532 16.89 -6.99 -23.84
C TYR A 532 15.53 -7.48 -24.32
N ILE A 533 14.80 -8.14 -23.43
CA ILE A 533 13.39 -8.49 -23.57
C ILE A 533 12.63 -7.93 -22.38
N PHE A 534 11.54 -7.22 -22.67
CA PHE A 534 10.51 -6.93 -21.69
C PHE A 534 9.32 -7.85 -21.92
N SER A 535 8.67 -8.30 -20.84
CA SER A 535 7.43 -9.06 -20.94
C SER A 535 6.48 -8.74 -19.79
N ILE A 536 5.20 -8.96 -20.00
CA ILE A 536 4.18 -8.97 -18.95
C ILE A 536 3.51 -10.34 -18.91
N GLU A 537 3.22 -10.84 -17.72
CA GLU A 537 2.58 -12.12 -17.47
C GLU A 537 1.47 -11.94 -16.43
N SER A 538 0.27 -12.47 -16.66
CA SER A 538 -0.73 -12.65 -15.60
C SER A 538 -0.95 -14.13 -15.36
N ARG A 539 -1.06 -14.53 -14.09
CA ARG A 539 -1.37 -15.88 -13.63
C ARG A 539 -2.63 -15.86 -12.78
N PHE A 540 -3.62 -16.67 -13.14
CA PHE A 540 -4.89 -16.78 -12.43
C PHE A 540 -4.88 -17.99 -11.50
N TYR A 541 -5.42 -17.79 -10.29
CA TYR A 541 -5.48 -18.83 -9.27
C TYR A 541 -6.90 -19.01 -8.71
N GLY A 542 -7.28 -20.27 -8.53
CA GLY A 542 -8.51 -20.67 -7.84
C GLY A 542 -8.48 -20.31 -6.35
N LYS A 543 -9.65 -20.40 -5.69
CA LYS A 543 -9.77 -20.18 -4.24
C LYS A 543 -8.87 -21.09 -3.39
N ASP A 544 -8.63 -22.27 -3.93
CA ASP A 544 -7.78 -23.33 -3.39
C ASP A 544 -6.28 -23.14 -3.72
N GLY A 545 -5.92 -22.04 -4.38
CA GLY A 545 -4.56 -21.79 -4.87
C GLY A 545 -4.20 -22.58 -6.13
N THR A 546 -5.14 -23.32 -6.73
CA THR A 546 -4.89 -24.06 -7.97
C THR A 546 -4.58 -23.09 -9.09
N TYR A 547 -3.46 -23.31 -9.78
CA TYR A 547 -3.12 -22.58 -11.00
C TYR A 547 -4.13 -22.87 -12.11
N LEU A 548 -4.75 -21.83 -12.66
CA LEU A 548 -5.80 -21.97 -13.67
C LEU A 548 -5.30 -21.64 -15.07
N ALA A 549 -4.55 -20.56 -15.23
CA ALA A 549 -4.04 -20.09 -16.51
C ALA A 549 -2.94 -19.05 -16.33
N ASP A 550 -2.05 -18.93 -17.32
CA ASP A 550 -1.20 -17.77 -17.52
C ASP A 550 -1.40 -17.12 -18.89
N HIS A 551 -1.04 -15.85 -18.94
CA HIS A 551 -1.07 -15.00 -20.11
C HIS A 551 0.22 -14.26 -20.16
N LYS A 552 1.07 -14.50 -21.15
CA LYS A 552 2.36 -13.83 -21.28
C LYS A 552 2.45 -13.09 -22.61
N LYS A 553 3.04 -11.89 -22.58
CA LYS A 553 3.27 -11.03 -23.74
C LYS A 553 4.67 -10.42 -23.66
N GLU A 554 5.43 -10.48 -24.74
CA GLU A 554 6.64 -9.68 -24.90
C GLU A 554 6.30 -8.25 -25.37
N ILE A 555 7.07 -7.28 -24.88
CA ILE A 555 6.82 -5.86 -25.08
C ILE A 555 8.01 -5.23 -25.78
N ASN A 556 7.74 -4.59 -26.91
CA ASN A 556 8.73 -3.82 -27.64
C ASN A 556 8.79 -2.40 -27.05
N VAL A 557 9.92 -2.07 -26.43
CA VAL A 557 10.13 -0.81 -25.70
C VAL A 557 11.04 0.12 -26.48
N SER A 558 10.66 1.39 -26.61
CA SER A 558 11.48 2.45 -27.18
C SER A 558 12.08 3.36 -26.10
N ASN A 559 12.83 4.38 -26.53
CA ASN A 559 13.35 5.44 -25.67
C ASN A 559 12.40 6.62 -25.45
N ILE A 560 11.18 6.53 -25.97
CA ILE A 560 10.11 7.50 -25.78
C ILE A 560 9.10 6.86 -24.85
N ARG A 561 8.44 7.63 -23.98
CA ARG A 561 7.36 7.12 -23.12
C ARG A 561 6.26 6.46 -23.95
N GLN A 562 6.02 5.18 -23.72
CA GLN A 562 5.01 4.39 -24.42
C GLN A 562 3.97 3.86 -23.44
N HIS A 563 2.69 3.93 -23.81
CA HIS A 563 1.63 3.34 -23.02
C HIS A 563 1.34 1.91 -23.48
N PHE A 564 1.27 0.99 -22.53
CA PHE A 564 1.00 -0.43 -22.76
C PHE A 564 -0.27 -0.86 -22.05
N ASN A 565 -1.10 -1.57 -22.82
CA ASN A 565 -2.27 -2.28 -22.30
C ASN A 565 -2.04 -3.78 -22.38
N PHE A 566 -2.51 -4.46 -21.35
CA PHE A 566 -2.50 -5.90 -21.24
C PHE A 566 -3.87 -6.37 -20.74
N ILE A 567 -4.48 -7.30 -21.48
CA ILE A 567 -5.76 -7.89 -21.15
C ILE A 567 -5.55 -9.38 -20.97
N ALA A 568 -6.04 -9.92 -19.87
CA ALA A 568 -5.96 -11.33 -19.56
C ALA A 568 -7.32 -11.86 -19.08
N THR A 569 -7.72 -13.04 -19.57
CA THR A 569 -8.98 -13.70 -19.23
C THR A 569 -8.71 -15.16 -18.85
N PRO A 570 -9.21 -15.67 -17.71
CA PRO A 570 -8.97 -17.06 -17.31
C PRO A 570 -9.59 -18.05 -18.31
N THR A 571 -8.96 -19.21 -18.47
CA THR A 571 -9.34 -20.26 -19.44
C THR A 571 -10.69 -20.90 -19.15
N LYS A 572 -11.00 -21.17 -17.88
CA LYS A 572 -12.26 -21.81 -17.47
C LYS A 572 -13.36 -20.77 -17.19
N ILE A 573 -14.12 -20.43 -18.22
CA ILE A 573 -15.37 -19.67 -18.10
C ILE A 573 -16.30 -20.44 -17.14
N ARG A 574 -16.72 -19.80 -16.02
CA ARG A 574 -17.51 -20.35 -14.88
C ARG A 574 -16.75 -21.05 -13.73
N SER A 575 -15.43 -20.89 -13.58
CA SER A 575 -14.72 -21.35 -12.36
C SER A 575 -14.54 -20.24 -11.33
N ASP A 576 -14.62 -20.59 -10.04
CA ASP A 576 -14.32 -19.71 -8.89
C ASP A 576 -12.81 -19.41 -8.83
N PHE A 577 -12.41 -18.16 -9.12
CA PHE A 577 -11.03 -17.69 -8.92
C PHE A 577 -11.01 -16.46 -8.02
N ASP A 578 -10.00 -16.38 -7.15
CA ASP A 578 -9.95 -15.38 -6.08
C ASP A 578 -8.92 -14.29 -6.32
N TYR A 579 -7.90 -14.53 -7.14
CA TYR A 579 -6.90 -13.51 -7.45
C TYR A 579 -6.12 -13.81 -8.73
N ALA A 580 -5.49 -12.77 -9.25
CA ALA A 580 -4.46 -12.85 -10.28
C ALA A 580 -3.13 -12.30 -9.76
N LEU A 581 -2.02 -12.90 -10.17
CA LEU A 581 -0.68 -12.35 -10.00
C LEU A 581 -0.18 -11.83 -11.34
N VAL A 582 0.36 -10.63 -11.36
CA VAL A 582 0.84 -9.97 -12.57
C VAL A 582 2.32 -9.68 -12.41
N PHE A 583 3.10 -10.06 -13.41
CA PHE A 583 4.54 -9.93 -13.45
C PHE A 583 4.93 -9.11 -14.68
N PHE A 584 5.57 -7.96 -14.50
CA PHE A 584 6.33 -7.29 -15.55
C PHE A 584 7.80 -7.71 -15.42
N ARG A 585 8.40 -8.27 -16.46
CA ARG A 585 9.76 -8.82 -16.44
C ARG A 585 10.66 -8.11 -17.44
N PHE A 586 11.90 -7.91 -17.03
CA PHE A 586 13.03 -7.52 -17.86
C PHE A 586 14.05 -8.66 -17.87
N THR A 587 14.55 -9.01 -19.04
CA THR A 587 15.63 -9.98 -19.25
C THR A 587 16.67 -9.39 -20.18
N SER A 588 17.92 -9.34 -19.75
CA SER A 588 19.05 -8.95 -20.58
C SER A 588 19.47 -10.10 -21.50
N LYS A 589 19.56 -9.84 -22.81
CA LYS A 589 19.98 -10.80 -23.84
C LYS A 589 21.41 -10.58 -24.32
N ALA A 590 21.96 -9.40 -24.08
CA ALA A 590 23.34 -9.03 -24.37
C ALA A 590 24.00 -8.39 -23.14
N VAL A 591 25.29 -8.07 -23.20
CA VAL A 591 25.88 -7.18 -22.20
C VAL A 591 25.37 -5.76 -22.49
N LEU A 592 24.59 -5.19 -21.57
CA LEU A 592 24.11 -3.81 -21.72
C LEU A 592 25.15 -2.84 -21.16
N PRO A 593 25.29 -1.64 -21.76
CA PRO A 593 26.30 -0.68 -21.38
C PRO A 593 26.04 -0.08 -19.99
N ASN A 594 27.08 0.53 -19.42
CA ASN A 594 27.01 1.25 -18.16
C ASN A 594 25.92 2.33 -18.19
N ASN A 595 25.27 2.53 -17.04
CA ASN A 595 24.16 3.46 -16.84
C ASN A 595 22.92 3.19 -17.70
N PHE A 596 22.70 1.94 -18.16
CA PHE A 596 21.42 1.57 -18.75
C PHE A 596 20.31 1.71 -17.70
N ALA A 597 19.19 2.30 -18.06
CA ALA A 597 18.02 2.37 -17.21
C ALA A 597 16.73 2.30 -18.02
N PHE A 598 15.64 1.95 -17.34
CA PHE A 598 14.29 2.05 -17.87
C PHE A 598 13.33 2.52 -16.80
N ASN A 599 12.22 3.08 -17.25
CA ASN A 599 11.22 3.73 -16.42
C ASN A 599 9.87 3.04 -16.64
N VAL A 600 9.12 2.83 -15.58
CA VAL A 600 7.81 2.17 -15.62
C VAL A 600 6.85 2.80 -14.61
N SER A 601 5.65 3.15 -15.04
CA SER A 601 4.63 3.71 -14.13
C SER A 601 4.02 2.63 -13.25
N ASN A 602 3.40 3.03 -12.14
CA ASN A 602 2.48 2.16 -11.40
C ASN A 602 1.39 1.58 -12.33
N PRO A 603 0.94 0.34 -12.08
CA PRO A 603 -0.08 -0.29 -12.91
C PRO A 603 -1.47 0.22 -12.53
N VAL A 604 -2.27 0.58 -13.54
CA VAL A 604 -3.71 0.77 -13.39
C VAL A 604 -4.40 -0.53 -13.77
N SER A 605 -5.30 -1.02 -12.91
CA SER A 605 -5.97 -2.31 -13.14
C SER A 605 -7.49 -2.20 -13.02
N GLY A 606 -8.21 -2.96 -13.84
CA GLY A 606 -9.67 -3.01 -13.80
C GLY A 606 -10.25 -4.36 -14.22
N PHE A 607 -11.55 -4.56 -13.97
CA PHE A 607 -12.23 -5.83 -14.17
C PHE A 607 -13.60 -5.70 -14.84
N GLY A 608 -13.87 -6.60 -15.78
CA GLY A 608 -15.19 -6.87 -16.34
C GLY A 608 -15.46 -6.31 -17.73
N ILE A 609 -16.63 -5.72 -17.99
CA ILE A 609 -16.90 -5.06 -19.28
C ILE A 609 -16.09 -3.76 -19.28
N ASN A 610 -15.29 -3.53 -20.34
CA ASN A 610 -14.48 -2.32 -20.47
C ASN A 610 -15.34 -1.08 -20.18
N ASN A 611 -15.06 -0.44 -19.05
CA ASN A 611 -15.75 0.74 -18.56
C ASN A 611 -14.90 1.93 -19.02
N GLN A 612 -15.49 2.85 -19.79
CA GLN A 612 -14.84 4.04 -20.37
C GLN A 612 -14.07 4.93 -19.36
N ALA A 613 -14.16 4.64 -18.06
CA ALA A 613 -13.46 5.29 -16.95
C ALA A 613 -11.93 4.99 -16.91
N ILE A 614 -11.49 3.77 -17.22
CA ILE A 614 -10.04 3.43 -17.27
C ILE A 614 -9.36 4.18 -18.43
N GLU A 615 -10.10 4.42 -19.51
CA GLU A 615 -9.66 5.19 -20.68
C GLU A 615 -9.64 6.72 -20.42
N GLN A 616 -10.26 7.20 -19.33
CA GLN A 616 -10.34 8.62 -18.96
C GLN A 616 -9.38 9.02 -17.84
N GLU A 617 -9.07 8.15 -16.87
CA GLU A 617 -8.19 8.46 -15.72
C GLU A 617 -6.74 8.81 -16.10
N LEU A 618 -6.28 8.39 -17.28
CA LEU A 618 -4.89 8.62 -17.73
C LEU A 618 -4.75 9.64 -18.86
N LYS A 619 -5.80 10.44 -19.13
CA LYS A 619 -5.68 11.64 -19.95
C LYS A 619 -5.08 12.78 -19.13
N SER A 620 -3.85 12.64 -18.64
CA SER A 620 -3.09 13.76 -18.10
C SER A 620 -2.44 14.54 -19.24
N SER A 621 -2.71 15.83 -19.21
CA SER A 621 -2.51 16.90 -20.18
C SER A 621 -1.08 17.20 -20.69
N GLU A 622 -0.19 16.25 -20.92
CA GLU A 622 1.10 16.49 -21.62
C GLU A 622 1.60 15.31 -22.47
N LEU A 623 0.75 14.77 -23.34
CA LEU A 623 1.24 14.05 -24.53
C LEU A 623 0.94 14.91 -25.75
N GLU A 624 1.98 15.41 -26.41
CA GLU A 624 1.89 15.89 -27.79
C GLU A 624 1.58 14.75 -28.79
N ALA A 625 1.40 13.52 -28.29
CA ALA A 625 1.01 12.35 -29.04
C ALA A 625 -0.53 12.24 -29.17
N ILE A 626 -0.99 11.93 -30.39
CA ILE A 626 -2.41 11.70 -30.66
C ILE A 626 -2.72 10.23 -30.37
N ASP A 627 -3.49 9.96 -29.32
CA ASP A 627 -3.88 8.60 -28.94
C ASP A 627 -5.31 8.27 -29.41
N ALA A 628 -5.48 7.10 -29.99
CA ALA A 628 -6.73 6.64 -30.60
C ALA A 628 -7.00 5.18 -30.30
N PHE A 629 -8.25 4.87 -29.94
CA PHE A 629 -8.74 3.52 -29.76
C PHE A 629 -9.74 3.15 -30.86
N VAL A 630 -9.44 2.10 -31.60
CA VAL A 630 -10.21 1.70 -32.79
C VAL A 630 -10.65 0.25 -32.66
N ARG A 631 -11.96 0.04 -32.70
CA ARG A 631 -12.54 -1.31 -32.75
C ARG A 631 -12.46 -1.84 -34.18
N LEU A 632 -12.13 -3.11 -34.32
CA LEU A 632 -12.04 -3.77 -35.62
C LEU A 632 -13.30 -4.60 -35.90
N ASP A 633 -13.60 -4.78 -37.18
CA ASP A 633 -14.41 -5.87 -37.72
C ASP A 633 -13.51 -6.84 -38.47
N ASP A 634 -13.71 -8.13 -38.26
CA ASP A 634 -13.15 -9.20 -39.09
C ASP A 634 -14.17 -9.83 -40.06
N LYS A 635 -15.36 -9.21 -40.15
CA LYS A 635 -16.57 -9.69 -40.84
C LYS A 635 -17.23 -10.93 -40.22
N THR A 636 -16.75 -11.45 -39.10
CA THR A 636 -17.31 -12.63 -38.41
C THR A 636 -18.08 -12.24 -37.15
N VAL A 637 -19.28 -12.82 -36.97
CA VAL A 637 -20.12 -12.59 -35.79
C VAL A 637 -19.48 -13.29 -34.59
N VAL A 638 -19.34 -12.58 -33.46
CA VAL A 638 -18.85 -13.15 -32.18
C VAL A 638 -19.59 -14.45 -31.88
N GLY A 639 -18.86 -15.51 -31.53
CA GLY A 639 -19.43 -16.84 -31.33
C GLY A 639 -19.43 -17.75 -32.58
N THR A 640 -19.05 -17.22 -33.75
CA THR A 640 -18.89 -18.03 -34.97
C THR A 640 -17.47 -18.58 -35.08
N PRO A 641 -17.28 -19.85 -35.50
CA PRO A 641 -15.96 -20.40 -35.78
C PRO A 641 -15.22 -19.62 -36.88
N MET A 642 -13.99 -19.23 -36.57
CA MET A 642 -13.03 -18.59 -37.46
C MET A 642 -12.44 -19.62 -38.44
N PRO A 643 -12.17 -19.23 -39.70
CA PRO A 643 -11.47 -20.08 -40.65
C PRO A 643 -10.06 -20.43 -40.16
N THR A 644 -9.70 -21.71 -40.20
CA THR A 644 -8.33 -22.16 -39.92
C THR A 644 -7.48 -22.06 -41.17
N LYS A 645 -6.16 -21.90 -41.02
CA LYS A 645 -5.18 -21.80 -42.11
C LYS A 645 -5.52 -20.80 -43.20
N THR A 646 -6.22 -19.72 -42.83
CA THR A 646 -6.63 -18.65 -43.73
C THR A 646 -6.33 -17.32 -43.06
N TRP A 647 -5.92 -16.32 -43.85
CA TRP A 647 -5.74 -14.97 -43.34
C TRP A 647 -7.10 -14.32 -43.08
N ILE A 648 -7.24 -13.79 -41.87
CA ILE A 648 -8.39 -13.02 -41.42
C ILE A 648 -7.98 -11.56 -41.41
N ASN A 649 -8.71 -10.74 -42.16
CA ASN A 649 -8.41 -9.33 -42.34
C ASN A 649 -9.29 -8.49 -41.41
N TYR A 650 -8.69 -7.48 -40.79
CA TYR A 650 -9.38 -6.58 -39.87
C TYR A 650 -9.61 -5.20 -40.48
N TYR A 651 -10.75 -4.60 -40.16
CA TYR A 651 -11.18 -3.30 -40.68
C TYR A 651 -11.60 -2.38 -39.53
N ALA A 652 -11.17 -1.12 -39.53
CA ALA A 652 -11.58 -0.16 -38.49
C ALA A 652 -13.07 0.20 -38.60
N LYS A 653 -13.75 0.33 -37.45
CA LYS A 653 -15.15 0.79 -37.38
C LYS A 653 -15.31 2.29 -37.28
N ASN A 654 -14.35 2.96 -36.68
CA ASN A 654 -14.46 4.35 -36.29
C ASN A 654 -13.20 5.12 -36.69
N THR A 655 -13.41 6.36 -37.14
CA THR A 655 -12.33 7.31 -37.36
C THR A 655 -11.87 7.87 -36.03
N SER A 656 -10.67 8.46 -36.03
CA SER A 656 -10.11 9.19 -34.90
C SER A 656 -9.44 10.48 -35.39
N THR A 657 -8.81 11.18 -34.47
CA THR A 657 -7.94 12.33 -34.75
C THR A 657 -6.68 11.92 -35.54
N ALA A 658 -6.22 10.68 -35.40
CA ALA A 658 -5.02 10.15 -36.05
C ALA A 658 -5.30 9.28 -37.29
N THR A 659 -6.50 8.69 -37.40
CA THR A 659 -6.81 7.66 -38.39
C THR A 659 -8.20 7.80 -39.01
N ASP A 660 -8.33 7.50 -40.30
CA ASP A 660 -9.61 7.38 -41.00
C ASP A 660 -9.91 5.91 -41.35
N VAL A 661 -11.19 5.61 -41.58
CA VAL A 661 -11.70 4.29 -41.96
C VAL A 661 -11.74 4.19 -43.49
N ASP A 662 -11.32 3.06 -44.03
CA ASP A 662 -11.26 2.78 -45.48
C ASP A 662 -12.15 1.58 -45.87
N GLY A 663 -13.16 1.29 -45.05
CA GLY A 663 -14.04 0.14 -45.23
C GLY A 663 -13.25 -1.17 -45.35
N GLU A 664 -13.49 -1.92 -46.44
CA GLU A 664 -12.86 -3.23 -46.69
C GLU A 664 -11.49 -3.17 -47.38
N ASN A 665 -10.96 -1.98 -47.68
CA ASN A 665 -9.76 -1.84 -48.51
C ASN A 665 -8.46 -1.77 -47.69
N SER A 666 -8.53 -1.37 -46.43
CA SER A 666 -7.42 -1.41 -45.47
C SER A 666 -7.97 -1.38 -44.05
N THR A 667 -7.13 -1.67 -43.06
CA THR A 667 -7.54 -1.56 -41.66
C THR A 667 -7.79 -0.10 -41.29
N PHE A 668 -6.87 0.80 -41.61
CA PHE A 668 -7.07 2.25 -41.45
C PHE A 668 -6.12 3.06 -42.36
N ILE A 669 -6.44 4.33 -42.55
CA ILE A 669 -5.61 5.33 -43.23
C ILE A 669 -5.04 6.31 -42.21
N ALA A 670 -3.74 6.63 -42.30
CA ALA A 670 -3.10 7.65 -41.50
C ALA A 670 -3.60 9.08 -41.84
N LYS A 671 -3.99 9.89 -40.85
CA LYS A 671 -4.43 11.29 -41.06
C LYS A 671 -3.32 12.31 -40.87
N VAL A 672 -2.26 11.93 -40.17
CA VAL A 672 -1.13 12.79 -39.84
C VAL A 672 0.19 12.08 -40.13
N ASP A 673 1.24 12.84 -40.40
CA ASP A 673 2.60 12.31 -40.54
C ASP A 673 3.20 12.03 -39.17
N GLY A 674 3.75 10.83 -38.96
CA GLY A 674 4.37 10.50 -37.68
C GLY A 674 4.74 9.03 -37.51
N LEU A 675 5.29 8.70 -36.34
CA LEU A 675 5.51 7.33 -35.91
C LEU A 675 4.25 6.81 -35.24
N TYR A 676 3.66 5.77 -35.83
CA TYR A 676 2.46 5.12 -35.30
C TYR A 676 2.88 3.90 -34.52
N MET A 677 2.53 3.90 -33.24
CA MET A 677 2.64 2.74 -32.38
C MET A 677 1.28 2.07 -32.31
N ILE A 678 1.18 0.85 -32.83
CA ILE A 678 -0.08 0.12 -32.99
C ILE A 678 -0.05 -1.10 -32.08
N ASN A 679 -0.92 -1.11 -31.09
CA ASN A 679 -1.12 -2.20 -30.16
C ASN A 679 -2.38 -2.97 -30.56
N PHE A 680 -2.21 -4.14 -31.17
CA PHE A 680 -3.29 -5.06 -31.51
C PHE A 680 -3.64 -5.94 -30.32
N GLY A 681 -4.94 -6.15 -30.08
CA GLY A 681 -5.48 -7.04 -29.05
C GLY A 681 -6.72 -7.80 -29.52
N ALA A 682 -6.77 -9.11 -29.31
CA ALA A 682 -7.94 -9.95 -29.57
C ALA A 682 -7.95 -11.24 -28.74
N ASN A 683 -9.14 -11.77 -28.45
CA ASN A 683 -9.33 -12.96 -27.61
C ASN A 683 -10.17 -14.01 -28.35
N TYR A 684 -9.72 -15.26 -28.36
CA TYR A 684 -10.39 -16.35 -29.07
C TYR A 684 -10.45 -17.61 -28.22
N SER A 685 -11.61 -18.22 -28.07
CA SER A 685 -11.69 -19.58 -27.51
C SER A 685 -11.24 -20.63 -28.52
N VAL A 686 -10.71 -21.74 -28.01
CA VAL A 686 -10.28 -22.88 -28.82
C VAL A 686 -10.97 -24.13 -28.31
N SER A 687 -11.59 -24.90 -29.21
CA SER A 687 -12.27 -26.15 -28.84
C SER A 687 -11.98 -27.26 -29.84
N GLY A 688 -11.92 -28.50 -29.35
CA GLY A 688 -11.74 -29.69 -30.20
C GLY A 688 -10.40 -29.78 -30.93
N VAL A 689 -9.37 -29.03 -30.50
CA VAL A 689 -8.02 -29.08 -31.07
C VAL A 689 -7.17 -30.09 -30.30
N THR A 690 -6.49 -30.98 -31.02
CA THR A 690 -5.57 -31.97 -30.44
C THR A 690 -4.48 -31.27 -29.63
N ALA A 691 -4.18 -31.81 -28.44
CA ALA A 691 -3.20 -31.28 -27.51
C ALA A 691 -1.80 -31.10 -28.15
N GLY A 692 -1.11 -30.04 -27.74
CA GLY A 692 0.25 -29.73 -28.18
C GLY A 692 0.49 -28.25 -28.48
N LEU A 693 1.76 -27.91 -28.76
CA LEU A 693 2.15 -26.55 -29.12
C LEU A 693 1.67 -26.20 -30.53
N LYS A 694 0.88 -25.15 -30.64
CA LYS A 694 0.35 -24.58 -31.89
C LYS A 694 0.86 -23.16 -32.07
N ARG A 695 0.58 -22.57 -33.24
CA ARG A 695 0.97 -21.20 -33.53
C ARG A 695 -0.12 -20.42 -34.26
N ALA A 696 -0.01 -19.12 -34.09
CA ALA A 696 -0.87 -18.10 -34.63
C ALA A 696 0.05 -16.99 -35.15
N LEU A 697 -0.28 -16.38 -36.29
CA LEU A 697 0.52 -15.33 -36.91
C LEU A 697 -0.30 -14.04 -36.95
N LEU A 698 0.36 -12.91 -36.74
CA LEU A 698 -0.24 -11.58 -36.82
C LEU A 698 0.70 -10.67 -37.62
N GLU A 699 0.12 -9.95 -38.57
CA GLU A 699 0.84 -8.99 -39.40
C GLU A 699 0.10 -7.64 -39.32
N VAL A 700 0.83 -6.58 -38.99
CA VAL A 700 0.37 -5.19 -39.15
C VAL A 700 1.39 -4.50 -40.05
N THR A 701 0.98 -4.18 -41.27
CA THR A 701 1.89 -3.79 -42.36
C THR A 701 1.32 -2.69 -43.24
N LYS A 702 2.18 -2.09 -44.07
CA LYS A 702 1.79 -1.24 -45.21
C LYS A 702 1.71 -2.00 -46.53
N LYS A 703 2.17 -3.26 -46.59
CA LYS A 703 2.33 -4.03 -47.83
C LYS A 703 1.03 -4.65 -48.37
N GLY A 704 -0.13 -4.24 -47.84
CA GLY A 704 -1.42 -4.79 -48.25
C GLY A 704 -1.73 -6.13 -47.61
N TRP A 705 -2.74 -6.81 -48.16
CA TRP A 705 -3.20 -8.12 -47.67
C TRP A 705 -2.24 -9.28 -48.02
N ALA A 706 -1.21 -9.05 -48.84
CA ALA A 706 -0.15 -10.02 -49.13
C ALA A 706 0.72 -10.27 -47.89
N GLY A 707 1.19 -11.51 -47.69
CA GLY A 707 2.01 -11.89 -46.54
C GLY A 707 3.28 -11.04 -46.39
N ASP A 708 3.55 -10.56 -45.18
CA ASP A 708 4.72 -9.74 -44.84
C ASP A 708 5.49 -10.36 -43.67
N SER A 709 6.50 -11.15 -43.99
CA SER A 709 7.33 -11.82 -42.97
C SER A 709 8.11 -10.85 -42.08
N VAL A 710 8.31 -9.59 -42.49
CA VAL A 710 9.07 -8.60 -41.73
C VAL A 710 8.28 -8.09 -40.53
N THR A 711 6.97 -7.89 -40.70
CA THR A 711 6.07 -7.42 -39.64
C THR A 711 5.30 -8.57 -39.00
N ARG A 712 5.74 -9.82 -39.22
CA ARG A 712 5.06 -11.00 -38.70
C ARG A 712 5.45 -11.25 -37.26
N THR A 713 4.46 -11.18 -36.39
CA THR A 713 4.54 -11.71 -35.03
C THR A 713 4.01 -13.14 -35.03
N ILE A 714 4.78 -14.07 -34.48
CA ILE A 714 4.36 -15.47 -34.29
C ILE A 714 4.06 -15.66 -32.81
N GLN A 715 2.84 -16.08 -32.51
CA GLN A 715 2.42 -16.39 -31.17
C GLN A 715 2.18 -17.88 -31.03
N HIS A 716 2.83 -18.50 -30.05
CA HIS A 716 2.65 -19.91 -29.73
C HIS A 716 1.61 -20.06 -28.63
N PHE A 717 0.79 -21.10 -28.72
CA PHE A 717 -0.21 -21.45 -27.70
C PHE A 717 -0.30 -22.96 -27.54
N ASN A 718 -0.56 -23.44 -26.32
CA ASN A 718 -0.72 -24.87 -26.05
C ASN A 718 -2.21 -25.23 -26.04
N THR A 719 -2.57 -26.32 -26.71
CA THR A 719 -3.91 -26.91 -26.63
C THR A 719 -3.91 -28.08 -25.63
N PRO A 720 -5.02 -28.35 -24.92
CA PRO A 720 -6.36 -27.79 -25.08
C PRO A 720 -6.63 -26.58 -24.17
N ASN A 721 -5.75 -25.57 -24.11
CA ASN A 721 -6.05 -24.36 -23.34
C ASN A 721 -7.19 -23.59 -24.02
N ASP A 722 -8.27 -23.36 -23.27
CA ASP A 722 -9.58 -22.95 -23.77
C ASP A 722 -9.61 -21.56 -24.45
N VAL A 723 -8.53 -20.76 -24.42
CA VAL A 723 -8.48 -19.40 -24.98
C VAL A 723 -7.07 -18.98 -25.48
N ILE A 724 -6.99 -18.39 -26.68
CA ILE A 724 -5.85 -17.69 -27.29
C ILE A 724 -6.01 -16.17 -27.12
N PHE A 725 -4.93 -15.49 -26.76
CA PHE A 725 -4.85 -14.04 -26.61
C PHE A 725 -3.89 -13.48 -27.65
N PHE A 726 -4.40 -12.88 -28.72
CA PHE A 726 -3.57 -12.16 -29.68
C PHE A 726 -3.25 -10.77 -29.16
N ASN A 727 -2.01 -10.53 -28.76
CA ASN A 727 -1.55 -9.18 -28.42
C ASN A 727 -0.18 -8.91 -29.05
N ALA A 728 -0.08 -7.92 -29.93
CA ALA A 728 1.19 -7.53 -30.54
C ALA A 728 1.30 -6.01 -30.67
N SER A 729 2.54 -5.52 -30.67
CA SER A 729 2.87 -4.11 -30.70
C SER A 729 3.79 -3.83 -31.89
N TYR A 730 3.37 -2.90 -32.74
CA TYR A 730 4.04 -2.55 -33.98
C TYR A 730 4.43 -1.08 -33.98
N GLN A 731 5.61 -0.77 -34.50
CA GLN A 731 6.06 0.60 -34.71
C GLN A 731 6.19 0.83 -36.21
N ILE A 732 5.39 1.73 -36.75
CA ILE A 732 5.32 1.99 -38.19
C ILE A 732 5.30 3.50 -38.41
N TYR A 733 6.35 4.04 -39.02
CA TYR A 733 6.30 5.43 -39.47
C TYR A 733 5.30 5.55 -40.63
N LEU A 734 4.30 6.42 -40.56
CA LEU A 734 3.31 6.63 -41.63
C LEU A 734 3.28 8.10 -42.07
N LYS A 735 3.09 8.31 -43.37
CA LYS A 735 2.67 9.60 -43.94
C LYS A 735 1.15 9.66 -44.03
N LYS A 736 0.59 10.87 -43.95
CA LYS A 736 -0.83 11.12 -44.19
C LYS A 736 -1.26 10.50 -45.52
N GLY A 737 -2.32 9.71 -45.48
CA GLY A 737 -2.87 8.96 -46.61
C GLY A 737 -2.33 7.54 -46.77
N GLU A 738 -1.27 7.14 -46.06
CA GLU A 738 -0.79 5.75 -46.11
C GLU A 738 -1.76 4.78 -45.42
N LYS A 739 -1.91 3.60 -46.01
CA LYS A 739 -2.81 2.54 -45.57
C LYS A 739 -2.08 1.53 -44.71
N VAL A 740 -2.75 1.07 -43.66
CA VAL A 740 -2.28 0.00 -42.77
C VAL A 740 -3.22 -1.19 -42.84
N TYR A 741 -2.64 -2.38 -42.77
CA TYR A 741 -3.32 -3.67 -42.92
C TYR A 741 -2.96 -4.55 -41.74
N ALA A 742 -3.95 -4.88 -40.91
CA ALA A 742 -3.85 -5.78 -39.78
C ALA A 742 -4.59 -7.08 -40.11
N LYS A 743 -3.93 -8.22 -39.91
CA LYS A 743 -4.49 -9.53 -40.23
C LYS A 743 -3.89 -10.65 -39.39
N SER A 744 -4.68 -11.67 -39.09
CA SER A 744 -4.25 -12.84 -38.33
C SER A 744 -4.34 -14.12 -39.16
N PHE A 745 -3.57 -15.14 -38.79
CA PHE A 745 -3.63 -16.48 -39.37
C PHE A 745 -3.48 -17.52 -38.27
N PHE A 746 -4.40 -18.48 -38.23
CA PHE A 746 -4.37 -19.55 -37.24
C PHE A 746 -3.88 -20.86 -37.87
N ASP A 747 -2.71 -21.33 -37.45
CA ASP A 747 -2.09 -22.54 -38.00
C ASP A 747 -2.47 -23.78 -37.17
N ILE A 748 -3.72 -24.23 -37.35
CA ILE A 748 -4.26 -25.46 -36.75
C ILE A 748 -4.89 -26.36 -37.81
N ASN A 749 -4.95 -27.67 -37.55
CA ASN A 749 -5.41 -28.68 -38.50
C ASN A 749 -6.80 -29.27 -38.16
N ASP A 750 -7.28 -29.00 -36.96
CA ASP A 750 -8.40 -29.67 -36.31
C ASP A 750 -9.02 -28.75 -35.27
N GLY A 751 -10.28 -29.00 -34.90
CA GLY A 751 -11.03 -28.17 -33.95
C GLY A 751 -11.54 -26.84 -34.51
N GLN A 752 -11.91 -25.93 -33.61
CA GLN A 752 -12.51 -24.63 -33.93
C GLN A 752 -11.89 -23.54 -33.06
N ILE A 753 -11.78 -22.35 -33.65
CA ILE A 753 -11.39 -21.12 -32.96
C ILE A 753 -12.57 -20.18 -33.04
N ILE A 754 -13.01 -19.61 -31.94
CA ILE A 754 -14.20 -18.76 -31.89
C ILE A 754 -13.84 -17.47 -31.16
N ALA A 755 -14.07 -16.31 -31.77
CA ALA A 755 -13.89 -15.03 -31.10
C ALA A 755 -14.79 -14.93 -29.85
N ILE A 756 -14.22 -14.55 -28.71
CA ILE A 756 -14.96 -14.47 -27.44
C ILE A 756 -15.05 -13.04 -26.90
N ASN A 757 -16.21 -12.71 -26.33
CA ASN A 757 -16.54 -11.55 -25.50
C ASN A 757 -16.37 -10.14 -26.12
N GLU A 758 -15.35 -9.88 -26.95
CA GLU A 758 -15.09 -8.58 -27.58
C GLU A 758 -14.48 -8.77 -28.98
N GLN A 759 -14.76 -7.83 -29.90
CA GLN A 759 -14.14 -7.80 -31.23
C GLN A 759 -12.64 -7.44 -31.12
N PRO A 760 -11.79 -7.86 -32.06
CA PRO A 760 -10.41 -7.41 -32.14
C PRO A 760 -10.31 -5.88 -32.11
N GLN A 761 -9.23 -5.35 -31.55
CA GLN A 761 -9.04 -3.91 -31.39
C GLN A 761 -7.60 -3.50 -31.60
N ILE A 762 -7.41 -2.25 -32.02
CA ILE A 762 -6.11 -1.60 -32.06
C ILE A 762 -6.14 -0.31 -31.27
N ARG A 763 -5.14 -0.10 -30.41
CA ARG A 763 -4.80 1.21 -29.86
C ARG A 763 -3.64 1.79 -30.63
N ILE A 764 -3.76 3.04 -31.03
CA ILE A 764 -2.82 3.72 -31.91
C ILE A 764 -2.36 4.98 -31.20
N THR A 765 -1.07 5.05 -30.89
CA THR A 765 -0.43 6.25 -30.38
C THR A 765 0.44 6.82 -31.49
N VAL A 766 0.23 8.09 -31.84
CA VAL A 766 0.99 8.75 -32.90
C VAL A 766 1.90 9.81 -32.32
N ILE A 767 3.18 9.71 -32.65
CA ILE A 767 4.17 10.75 -32.40
C ILE A 767 4.29 11.58 -33.68
N PRO A 768 3.81 12.83 -33.73
CA PRO A 768 3.90 13.67 -34.92
C PRO A 768 5.35 13.86 -35.35
N LYS A 769 5.59 13.93 -36.66
CA LYS A 769 6.94 14.10 -37.24
C LYS A 769 7.74 15.29 -36.67
N GLY A 770 7.06 16.34 -36.20
CA GLY A 770 7.71 17.52 -35.63
C GLY A 770 8.40 17.29 -34.28
N LEU A 771 8.24 16.10 -33.69
CA LEU A 771 8.65 15.74 -32.33
C LEU A 771 9.52 14.47 -32.27
N ILE A 772 9.87 13.91 -33.43
CA ILE A 772 10.72 12.72 -33.59
C ILE A 772 12.15 13.13 -33.88
#